data_AF-A0A956Z6H0-F1
#
_entry.id   AF-A0A956Z6H0-F1
#
_cell.length_a   1.000
_cell.length_b   1.000
_cell.length_c   1.000
_cell.angle_alpha   90.00
_cell.angle_beta   90.00
_cell.angle_gamma   90.00
#
_symmetry.space_group_name_H-M   'P 1'
#
loop_
_entity.id
_entity.type
_entity.pdbx_description
1 polymer ?
#
loop_
_entity_poly.entity_id
_entity_poly.type
_entity_poly.pdbx_seq_one_letter_code
_entity_poly.pdbx_strand_id
1 'polypeptide(L)'
;MTTKRQTSPGEVTALYSLLAGRIQTARALMGRPLTLTEKILFSHLATMPSDASQIQRGVSHVGLYPDRIAMQDATAQMALLQFMLAGMDRVKVPTTVHCDHLIQAVTGATQDLAVARTSNSEVYDFLSKSSTRYGVGFWEPGSGIIHQVVLENYAFPGALMIGTDSHTPNAGGLGMLAIGVGGADAVFTMAGEPWNVKWPKLIGVRLTGSLSGWAAPKDVILKLAGILTVKGGTGAVIEYFGPGARSISATGKATITNMGAELGATTSVFPCDDHTLAYLRLTGRGEIAGLAEQNAAHLRADREVEADPDRFFDQVIEIDLDTLEPYIVGPHTPDLARPLSEFAREVAEKGYPDELKYALIGSCTNSSYEDMSRAAAVAREAQGRGLKAPIGLLVTPGSEQVHRTISRDGQLASLLSIGGTVLANACGPCIGQWKRSDIEAGETNSIITSFNRNFPRRNDGNASTLAFIASPEIVTAFALAGRLSFNPLTDTLTAPDGSQVKLSAPPQVGLPERGFASVDTGFVPADPEGAPAVSIDQASERLELLSPFQSWSGHDFENLPVLLKAKGKCTTDHISPAGPWLRFRGHLDRISDNMFAGANNAFVDKPGSGVDVLGGESQNLARLARKYRSAGLSWVVVGDENYGEGSSREHAAMSPRHLGCLVVIARSFARIHETNLKQQGVLALTFSDPADYDRIEADSRISVVGLDKLEPGSPVRVLVKNSSGSTEISCRHSMTMEQIEWFRAGSALNHIKLRGSKTMSKETPKFAAGLEGVIACATRLSEVDGNAGQLIFSGFMAPQLAASKSVEAVWFLFHNGRLPTSDELAEFTASVEAHGVLSAAEVKLVRQFRNGEPLSDFRSAVSAVAASRGYKPWLNRDLAEVEEEILSLCSLAPAIIEVLRTGRKPLLKRGNSGYAERYLWGLLRQKPSASAVKALSTYLVLTMDHGMNASTFASRVTASTGADVGAAITAGIATLSGPLHGGAPGPVLDMLDAIGSSDQAGSWVTDQLTGKRRIMGFGHRVYRTDDPRALALREVARCQKGPRIGLATVVEQEVLSALAAHQQAKAAAIGQPTRPLRPNVEFWTAVVLEHVGIPRELFSSTFGVSRIIGWGEHVR
;
A
#
# COMPACT_ATOMS: atom_id res chain seq x y z
N MET A 1 7.48 -12.45 -0.50
CA MET A 1 7.65 -12.09 -1.91
C MET A 1 9.05 -11.50 -2.04
N THR A 2 9.89 -11.99 -2.94
CA THR A 2 11.25 -11.47 -3.15
C THR A 2 11.29 -10.80 -4.51
N THR A 3 11.68 -9.53 -4.57
CA THR A 3 11.70 -8.80 -5.84
C THR A 3 12.76 -9.38 -6.78
N LYS A 4 12.35 -9.74 -8.00
CA LYS A 4 13.23 -10.31 -9.03
C LYS A 4 13.87 -9.23 -9.90
N ARG A 5 14.95 -9.61 -10.60
CA ARG A 5 15.65 -8.73 -11.55
C ARG A 5 14.76 -8.28 -12.71
N GLN A 6 13.84 -9.13 -13.15
CA GLN A 6 12.92 -8.88 -14.26
C GLN A 6 11.51 -9.33 -13.87
N THR A 7 10.48 -8.69 -14.42
CA THR A 7 9.09 -9.16 -14.29
C THR A 7 9.00 -10.57 -14.85
N SER A 8 8.35 -11.46 -14.12
CA SER A 8 8.22 -12.87 -14.47
C SER A 8 6.91 -13.18 -15.19
N PRO A 9 6.88 -14.18 -16.09
CA PRO A 9 5.65 -14.62 -16.77
C PRO A 9 4.51 -14.98 -15.80
N GLY A 10 4.85 -15.47 -14.60
CA GLY A 10 3.87 -15.76 -13.55
C GLY A 10 3.16 -14.52 -13.01
N GLU A 11 3.87 -13.40 -12.83
CA GLU A 11 3.27 -12.12 -12.42
C GLU A 11 2.31 -11.60 -13.49
N VAL A 12 2.70 -11.70 -14.76
CA VAL A 12 1.87 -11.27 -15.91
C VAL A 12 0.63 -12.16 -16.06
N THR A 13 0.79 -13.48 -15.95
CA THR A 13 -0.32 -14.44 -16.01
C THR A 13 -1.33 -14.15 -14.90
N ALA A 14 -0.86 -13.88 -13.68
CA ALA A 14 -1.73 -13.55 -12.56
C ALA A 14 -2.58 -12.31 -12.86
N LEU A 15 -1.97 -11.23 -13.35
CA LEU A 15 -2.72 -10.02 -13.72
C LEU A 15 -3.72 -10.29 -14.85
N TYR A 16 -3.26 -10.90 -15.96
CA TYR A 16 -4.09 -11.09 -17.16
C TYR A 16 -5.29 -12.02 -16.90
N SER A 17 -5.17 -12.99 -16.00
CA SER A 17 -6.29 -13.84 -15.58
C SER A 17 -7.45 -13.07 -14.95
N LEU A 18 -7.18 -11.88 -14.37
CA LEU A 18 -8.19 -11.02 -13.73
C LEU A 18 -8.77 -9.98 -14.70
N LEU A 19 -8.02 -9.58 -15.73
CA LEU A 19 -8.39 -8.49 -16.64
C LEU A 19 -9.74 -8.74 -17.32
N ALA A 20 -9.96 -9.92 -17.87
CA ALA A 20 -11.17 -10.20 -18.65
C ALA A 20 -12.46 -9.97 -17.84
N GLY A 21 -12.54 -10.53 -16.63
CA GLY A 21 -13.70 -10.39 -15.75
C GLY A 21 -13.90 -8.96 -15.25
N ARG A 22 -12.82 -8.28 -14.85
CA ARG A 22 -12.90 -6.88 -14.38
C ARG A 22 -13.28 -5.91 -15.48
N ILE A 23 -12.70 -6.04 -16.68
CA ILE A 23 -13.04 -5.22 -17.85
C ILE A 23 -14.49 -5.48 -18.31
N GLN A 24 -14.95 -6.72 -18.29
CA GLN A 24 -16.34 -7.04 -18.62
C GLN A 24 -17.30 -6.38 -17.62
N THR A 25 -16.98 -6.45 -16.33
CA THR A 25 -17.76 -5.81 -15.27
C THR A 25 -17.77 -4.29 -15.45
N ALA A 26 -16.61 -3.69 -15.74
CA ALA A 26 -16.49 -2.26 -16.01
C ALA A 26 -17.30 -1.83 -17.24
N ARG A 27 -17.28 -2.62 -18.33
CA ARG A 27 -18.07 -2.33 -19.53
C ARG A 27 -19.57 -2.39 -19.23
N ALA A 28 -20.02 -3.38 -18.46
CA ALA A 28 -21.41 -3.50 -18.04
C ALA A 28 -21.83 -2.32 -17.15
N LEU A 29 -20.99 -1.95 -16.18
CA LEU A 29 -21.19 -0.80 -15.30
C LEU A 29 -21.33 0.51 -16.10
N MET A 30 -20.39 0.77 -17.01
CA MET A 30 -20.36 2.03 -17.78
C MET A 30 -21.39 2.06 -18.90
N GLY A 31 -21.93 0.90 -19.33
CA GLY A 31 -22.87 0.81 -20.44
C GLY A 31 -22.30 1.23 -21.80
N ARG A 32 -20.97 1.30 -21.93
CA ARG A 32 -20.27 1.75 -23.15
C ARG A 32 -18.89 1.10 -23.33
N PRO A 33 -18.31 1.16 -24.54
CA PRO A 33 -16.90 0.83 -24.77
C PRO A 33 -15.95 1.64 -23.87
N LEU A 34 -14.75 1.09 -23.63
CA LEU A 34 -13.76 1.64 -22.71
C LEU A 34 -12.46 2.02 -23.43
N THR A 35 -11.86 3.14 -23.00
CA THR A 35 -10.49 3.51 -23.40
C THR A 35 -9.48 2.56 -22.76
N LEU A 36 -8.22 2.56 -23.23
CA LEU A 36 -7.17 1.76 -22.59
C LEU A 36 -6.95 2.17 -21.14
N THR A 37 -6.91 3.47 -20.88
CA THR A 37 -6.74 4.01 -19.53
C THR A 37 -7.84 3.50 -18.60
N GLU A 38 -9.09 3.55 -19.02
CA GLU A 38 -10.22 3.06 -18.22
C GLU A 38 -10.09 1.56 -17.95
N LYS A 39 -9.76 0.74 -18.97
CA LYS A 39 -9.54 -0.70 -18.81
C LYS A 39 -8.49 -1.00 -17.74
N ILE A 40 -7.36 -0.30 -17.76
CA ILE A 40 -6.30 -0.49 -16.76
C ILE A 40 -6.78 -0.03 -15.38
N LEU A 41 -7.35 1.16 -15.25
CA LEU A 41 -7.80 1.69 -13.96
C LEU A 41 -8.87 0.80 -13.30
N PHE A 42 -9.92 0.42 -14.04
CA PHE A 42 -10.96 -0.47 -13.52
C PHE A 42 -10.40 -1.83 -13.10
N SER A 43 -9.42 -2.35 -13.84
CA SER A 43 -8.80 -3.63 -13.51
C SER A 43 -7.98 -3.60 -12.23
N HIS A 44 -7.58 -2.41 -11.74
CA HIS A 44 -6.77 -2.24 -10.54
C HIS A 44 -7.53 -1.62 -9.37
N LEU A 45 -8.85 -1.42 -9.48
CA LEU A 45 -9.65 -0.92 -8.37
C LEU A 45 -9.60 -1.86 -7.16
N ALA A 46 -9.42 -1.28 -5.99
CA ALA A 46 -9.53 -1.99 -4.72
C ALA A 46 -10.97 -2.44 -4.46
N THR A 47 -11.95 -1.63 -4.89
CA THR A 47 -13.38 -1.94 -4.80
C THR A 47 -14.07 -1.47 -6.06
N MET A 48 -14.79 -2.38 -6.72
CA MET A 48 -15.61 -2.02 -7.86
C MET A 48 -16.82 -1.21 -7.38
N PRO A 49 -17.11 -0.06 -8.02
CA PRO A 49 -18.29 0.73 -7.68
C PRO A 49 -19.56 -0.03 -8.01
N SER A 50 -20.63 0.22 -7.25
CA SER A 50 -21.94 -0.39 -7.50
C SER A 50 -22.72 0.30 -8.62
N ASP A 51 -22.35 1.54 -8.96
CA ASP A 51 -23.00 2.35 -9.98
C ASP A 51 -22.00 3.29 -10.68
N ALA A 52 -22.22 3.56 -11.97
CA ALA A 52 -21.32 4.38 -12.78
C ALA A 52 -21.18 5.83 -12.28
N SER A 53 -22.20 6.38 -11.61
CA SER A 53 -22.18 7.74 -11.06
C SER A 53 -21.15 7.94 -9.95
N GLN A 54 -20.64 6.86 -9.36
CA GLN A 54 -19.57 6.90 -8.35
C GLN A 54 -18.19 7.17 -8.98
N ILE A 55 -18.03 6.99 -10.29
CA ILE A 55 -16.79 7.25 -11.02
C ILE A 55 -16.98 8.46 -11.94
N GLN A 56 -16.66 9.63 -11.40
CA GLN A 56 -16.69 10.90 -12.12
C GLN A 56 -15.26 11.39 -12.37
N ARG A 57 -14.93 11.58 -13.66
CA ARG A 57 -13.62 12.09 -14.08
C ARG A 57 -13.36 13.45 -13.48
N GLY A 58 -12.17 13.63 -12.91
CA GLY A 58 -11.78 14.88 -12.29
C GLY A 58 -12.55 15.20 -11.00
N VAL A 59 -13.26 14.24 -10.39
CA VAL A 59 -13.99 14.43 -9.13
C VAL A 59 -13.76 13.28 -8.15
N SER A 60 -14.12 12.06 -8.53
CA SER A 60 -14.08 10.89 -7.63
C SER A 60 -12.66 10.54 -7.21
N HIS A 61 -12.50 10.07 -5.97
CA HIS A 61 -11.26 9.43 -5.50
C HIS A 61 -11.47 7.93 -5.38
N VAL A 62 -10.46 7.17 -5.77
CA VAL A 62 -10.50 5.71 -5.76
C VAL A 62 -9.23 5.15 -5.14
N GLY A 63 -9.34 3.98 -4.51
CA GLY A 63 -8.20 3.16 -4.13
C GLY A 63 -7.81 2.22 -5.26
N LEU A 64 -6.53 2.22 -5.65
CA LEU A 64 -5.97 1.31 -6.64
C LEU A 64 -4.89 0.41 -6.01
N TYR A 65 -4.69 -0.78 -6.56
CA TYR A 65 -3.56 -1.64 -6.22
C TYR A 65 -2.54 -1.65 -7.36
N PRO A 66 -1.47 -0.84 -7.29
CA PRO A 66 -0.36 -0.94 -8.21
C PRO A 66 0.29 -2.33 -8.16
N ASP A 67 0.69 -2.86 -9.32
CA ASP A 67 1.41 -4.13 -9.43
C ASP A 67 2.84 -4.03 -8.92
N ARG A 68 3.43 -2.83 -8.98
CA ARG A 68 4.81 -2.60 -8.57
C ARG A 68 5.11 -1.15 -8.19
N ILE A 69 6.28 -0.98 -7.56
CA ILE A 69 6.86 0.30 -7.18
C ILE A 69 8.31 0.39 -7.71
N ALA A 70 8.72 1.58 -8.15
CA ALA A 70 10.11 1.88 -8.46
C ALA A 70 10.56 3.19 -7.81
N MET A 71 11.71 3.18 -7.13
CA MET A 71 12.26 4.33 -6.42
C MET A 71 13.69 4.62 -6.89
N GLN A 72 14.09 5.89 -6.89
CA GLN A 72 15.46 6.31 -7.20
C GLN A 72 16.17 6.81 -5.94
N ASP A 73 17.49 6.70 -5.88
CA ASP A 73 18.31 6.93 -4.67
C ASP A 73 18.12 8.29 -3.98
N ALA A 74 17.81 9.37 -4.70
CA ALA A 74 17.51 10.67 -4.09
C ALA A 74 16.15 10.73 -3.37
N THR A 75 15.17 9.87 -3.69
CA THR A 75 13.88 9.80 -2.98
C THR A 75 13.70 8.53 -2.16
N ALA A 76 14.36 7.43 -2.54
CA ALA A 76 14.37 6.16 -1.85
C ALA A 76 14.90 6.28 -0.41
N GLN A 77 15.84 7.20 -0.16
CA GLN A 77 16.34 7.48 1.18
C GLN A 77 15.20 7.81 2.14
N MET A 78 14.41 8.83 1.80
CA MET A 78 13.32 9.30 2.65
C MET A 78 12.14 8.32 2.66
N ALA A 79 11.83 7.67 1.53
CA ALA A 79 10.80 6.64 1.48
C ALA A 79 11.13 5.44 2.38
N LEU A 80 12.37 4.94 2.37
CA LEU A 80 12.78 3.84 3.25
C LEU A 80 12.89 4.24 4.72
N LEU A 81 13.29 5.49 5.02
CA LEU A 81 13.23 6.02 6.39
C LEU A 81 11.78 6.10 6.91
N GLN A 82 10.84 6.51 6.07
CA GLN A 82 9.41 6.50 6.42
C GLN A 82 8.89 5.06 6.57
N PHE A 83 9.29 4.13 5.71
CA PHE A 83 8.94 2.71 5.83
C PHE A 83 9.49 2.08 7.13
N MET A 84 10.72 2.45 7.51
CA MET A 84 11.31 2.10 8.80
C MET A 84 10.50 2.67 9.97
N LEU A 85 10.12 3.95 9.90
CA LEU A 85 9.32 4.60 10.93
C LEU A 85 7.89 4.01 11.04
N ALA A 86 7.33 3.52 9.93
CA ALA A 86 6.07 2.77 9.89
C ALA A 86 6.14 1.44 10.67
N GLY A 87 7.35 0.90 10.91
CA GLY A 87 7.56 -0.36 11.61
C GLY A 87 7.20 -1.59 10.78
N MET A 88 7.30 -1.50 9.46
CA MET A 88 6.95 -2.58 8.54
C MET A 88 8.13 -3.55 8.33
N ASP A 89 7.86 -4.86 8.37
CA ASP A 89 8.92 -5.88 8.24
C ASP A 89 9.41 -6.08 6.81
N ARG A 90 8.50 -6.04 5.82
CA ARG A 90 8.78 -6.29 4.39
C ARG A 90 7.74 -5.61 3.50
N VAL A 91 8.14 -5.26 2.29
CA VAL A 91 7.23 -4.75 1.26
C VAL A 91 6.20 -5.82 0.83
N LYS A 92 4.97 -5.39 0.53
CA LYS A 92 3.87 -6.24 0.05
C LYS A 92 3.75 -6.33 -1.46
N VAL A 93 4.38 -5.40 -2.17
CA VAL A 93 4.32 -5.24 -3.62
C VAL A 93 5.78 -5.23 -4.15
N PRO A 94 6.08 -5.88 -5.30
CA PRO A 94 7.42 -5.82 -5.91
C PRO A 94 7.94 -4.38 -6.00
N THR A 95 9.10 -4.14 -5.39
CA THR A 95 9.65 -2.78 -5.22
C THR A 95 11.13 -2.78 -5.57
N THR A 96 11.58 -1.77 -6.32
CA THR A 96 13.01 -1.60 -6.65
C THR A 96 13.55 -0.23 -6.30
N VAL A 97 14.85 -0.18 -5.94
CA VAL A 97 15.64 1.04 -5.77
C VAL A 97 16.69 1.11 -6.86
N HIS A 98 16.89 2.30 -7.44
CA HIS A 98 17.86 2.56 -8.52
C HIS A 98 18.81 3.70 -8.12
N CYS A 99 20.12 3.46 -8.21
CA CYS A 99 21.15 4.43 -7.83
C CYS A 99 21.67 5.24 -9.03
N ASP A 100 20.97 6.31 -9.37
CA ASP A 100 21.18 7.10 -10.59
C ASP A 100 21.23 8.63 -10.38
N HIS A 101 20.81 9.17 -9.24
CA HIS A 101 20.78 10.62 -8.99
C HIS A 101 21.99 11.16 -8.22
N LEU A 102 22.83 10.31 -7.64
CA LEU A 102 23.97 10.74 -6.80
C LEU A 102 25.34 10.68 -7.52
N ILE A 103 25.36 10.40 -8.83
CA ILE A 103 26.59 10.39 -9.64
C ILE A 103 26.74 11.75 -10.33
N GLN A 104 27.75 12.52 -9.90
CA GLN A 104 28.07 13.85 -10.46
C GLN A 104 28.96 13.72 -11.70
N ALA A 105 28.55 14.34 -12.81
CA ALA A 105 29.39 14.45 -13.99
C ALA A 105 30.49 15.50 -13.76
N VAL A 106 31.76 15.12 -14.00
CA VAL A 106 32.93 16.01 -13.90
C VAL A 106 33.90 15.74 -15.04
N THR A 107 34.44 14.53 -15.14
CA THR A 107 35.50 14.19 -16.11
C THR A 107 35.13 13.06 -17.05
N GLY A 108 34.14 12.23 -16.70
CA GLY A 108 33.71 11.09 -17.51
C GLY A 108 33.35 9.86 -16.68
N ALA A 109 32.63 8.92 -17.30
CA ALA A 109 31.93 7.82 -16.65
C ALA A 109 32.73 7.06 -15.58
N THR A 110 33.95 6.61 -15.90
CA THR A 110 34.75 5.74 -15.02
C THR A 110 35.17 6.45 -13.74
N GLN A 111 35.70 7.66 -13.85
CA GLN A 111 36.20 8.42 -12.70
C GLN A 111 35.03 8.94 -11.87
N ASP A 112 34.00 9.47 -12.52
CA ASP A 112 32.80 10.02 -11.86
C ASP A 112 32.08 8.92 -11.05
N LEU A 113 31.96 7.71 -11.59
CA LEU A 113 31.36 6.58 -10.87
C LEU A 113 32.21 6.13 -9.67
N ALA A 114 33.54 6.10 -9.80
CA ALA A 114 34.44 5.76 -8.70
C ALA A 114 34.35 6.78 -7.56
N VAL A 115 34.32 8.07 -7.89
CA VAL A 115 34.12 9.16 -6.93
C VAL A 115 32.75 9.05 -6.25
N ALA A 116 31.69 8.77 -7.02
CA ALA A 116 30.35 8.62 -6.48
C ALA A 116 30.24 7.44 -5.50
N ARG A 117 30.86 6.30 -5.79
CA ARG A 117 30.89 5.13 -4.90
C ARG A 117 31.55 5.43 -3.56
N THR A 118 32.62 6.21 -3.55
CA THR A 118 33.31 6.61 -2.32
C THR A 118 32.52 7.69 -1.56
N SER A 119 32.15 8.77 -2.25
CA SER A 119 31.51 9.96 -1.63
C SER A 119 30.07 9.73 -1.16
N ASN A 120 29.37 8.74 -1.70
CA ASN A 120 28.02 8.36 -1.29
C ASN A 120 27.95 6.96 -0.67
N SER A 121 29.09 6.40 -0.27
CA SER A 121 29.19 5.05 0.31
C SER A 121 28.18 4.81 1.45
N GLU A 122 28.05 5.76 2.37
CA GLU A 122 27.08 5.70 3.47
C GLU A 122 25.63 5.56 2.98
N VAL A 123 25.24 6.37 1.98
CA VAL A 123 23.88 6.34 1.43
C VAL A 123 23.63 5.06 0.65
N TYR A 124 24.58 4.64 -0.19
CA TYR A 124 24.45 3.40 -0.96
C TYR A 124 24.42 2.16 -0.06
N ASP A 125 25.21 2.14 1.01
CA ASP A 125 25.19 1.08 2.02
C ASP A 125 23.84 1.03 2.75
N PHE A 126 23.31 2.19 3.17
CA PHE A 126 21.97 2.29 3.75
C PHE A 126 20.89 1.75 2.80
N LEU A 127 20.88 2.18 1.54
CA LEU A 127 19.89 1.76 0.55
C LEU A 127 20.00 0.27 0.25
N SER A 128 21.23 -0.26 0.10
CA SER A 128 21.47 -1.68 -0.15
C SER A 128 21.01 -2.55 1.03
N LYS A 129 21.44 -2.23 2.25
CA LYS A 129 21.05 -2.97 3.47
C LYS A 129 19.56 -2.90 3.74
N SER A 130 18.96 -1.72 3.60
CA SER A 130 17.51 -1.54 3.74
C SER A 130 16.76 -2.33 2.67
N SER A 131 17.24 -2.33 1.44
CA SER A 131 16.58 -3.05 0.35
C SER A 131 16.60 -4.55 0.60
N THR A 132 17.77 -5.09 0.95
CA THR A 132 17.95 -6.49 1.36
C THR A 132 17.02 -6.86 2.53
N ARG A 133 16.97 -6.04 3.58
CA ARG A 133 16.13 -6.26 4.76
C ARG A 133 14.64 -6.28 4.44
N TYR A 134 14.15 -5.32 3.65
CA TYR A 134 12.72 -5.12 3.43
C TYR A 134 12.16 -5.86 2.21
N GLY A 135 12.98 -6.62 1.45
CA GLY A 135 12.51 -7.38 0.29
C GLY A 135 12.48 -6.58 -1.03
N VAL A 136 13.21 -5.48 -1.09
CA VAL A 136 13.29 -4.55 -2.23
C VAL A 136 14.48 -4.94 -3.10
N GLY A 137 14.31 -4.98 -4.43
CA GLY A 137 15.41 -5.21 -5.36
C GLY A 137 16.30 -3.98 -5.50
N PHE A 138 17.62 -4.13 -5.48
CA PHE A 138 18.56 -3.00 -5.48
C PHE A 138 19.39 -2.96 -6.75
N TRP A 139 19.30 -1.86 -7.50
CA TRP A 139 20.14 -1.59 -8.66
C TRP A 139 21.30 -0.66 -8.24
N GLU A 140 22.52 -1.17 -8.36
CA GLU A 140 23.74 -0.53 -7.90
C GLU A 140 24.08 0.73 -8.72
N PRO A 141 24.93 1.64 -8.18
CA PRO A 141 25.41 2.80 -8.91
C PRO A 141 26.08 2.41 -10.23
N GLY A 142 25.62 3.04 -11.32
CA GLY A 142 26.10 2.81 -12.69
C GLY A 142 25.32 1.76 -13.49
N SER A 143 24.33 1.10 -12.88
CA SER A 143 23.47 0.13 -13.57
C SER A 143 22.57 0.76 -14.64
N GLY A 144 22.06 1.97 -14.38
CA GLY A 144 21.22 2.71 -15.31
C GLY A 144 20.24 3.64 -14.60
N ILE A 145 19.64 4.52 -15.39
CA ILE A 145 18.60 5.45 -14.98
C ILE A 145 17.30 4.66 -14.80
N ILE A 146 16.60 4.90 -13.69
CA ILE A 146 15.40 4.17 -13.23
C ILE A 146 14.42 3.85 -14.36
N HIS A 147 14.08 4.82 -15.20
CA HIS A 147 13.06 4.67 -16.24
C HIS A 147 13.50 3.76 -17.39
N GLN A 148 14.78 3.81 -17.76
CA GLN A 148 15.35 2.96 -18.80
C GLN A 148 15.42 1.51 -18.28
N VAL A 149 15.92 1.33 -17.06
CA VAL A 149 15.97 0.01 -16.40
C VAL A 149 14.57 -0.56 -16.24
N VAL A 150 13.57 0.26 -15.89
CA VAL A 150 12.15 -0.14 -15.82
C VAL A 150 11.61 -0.56 -17.19
N LEU A 151 11.87 0.19 -18.25
CA LEU A 151 11.41 -0.15 -19.59
C LEU A 151 11.99 -1.50 -20.05
N GLU A 152 13.27 -1.74 -19.79
CA GLU A 152 14.02 -2.95 -20.16
C GLU A 152 13.62 -4.20 -19.34
N ASN A 153 13.25 -4.04 -18.07
CA ASN A 153 13.12 -5.16 -17.15
C ASN A 153 11.72 -5.35 -16.53
N TYR A 154 10.94 -4.27 -16.40
CA TYR A 154 9.80 -4.26 -15.48
C TYR A 154 8.46 -3.90 -16.12
N ALA A 155 8.46 -2.99 -17.09
CA ALA A 155 7.24 -2.54 -17.75
C ALA A 155 6.68 -3.61 -18.69
N PHE A 156 5.37 -3.81 -18.63
CA PHE A 156 4.62 -4.66 -19.56
C PHE A 156 3.18 -4.13 -19.73
N PRO A 157 2.49 -4.46 -20.83
CA PRO A 157 1.17 -3.93 -21.13
C PRO A 157 0.13 -4.24 -20.05
N GLY A 158 -0.77 -3.29 -19.79
CA GLY A 158 -1.93 -3.48 -18.93
C GLY A 158 -1.66 -3.35 -17.44
N ALA A 159 -0.40 -3.30 -17.01
CA ALA A 159 -0.01 -3.15 -15.62
C ALA A 159 -0.16 -1.70 -15.09
N LEU A 160 -0.27 -1.55 -13.78
CA LEU A 160 -0.24 -0.29 -13.04
C LEU A 160 1.03 -0.20 -12.18
N MET A 161 1.78 0.90 -12.29
CA MET A 161 2.93 1.18 -11.42
C MET A 161 2.87 2.59 -10.86
N ILE A 162 3.39 2.74 -9.65
CA ILE A 162 3.79 4.04 -9.12
C ILE A 162 5.31 4.12 -8.96
N GLY A 163 5.87 5.30 -9.10
CA GLY A 163 7.30 5.51 -8.87
C GLY A 163 7.60 6.85 -8.21
N THR A 164 8.63 6.91 -7.37
CA THR A 164 9.00 8.14 -6.63
C THR A 164 9.78 9.12 -7.51
N ASP A 165 9.34 9.28 -8.76
CA ASP A 165 9.93 10.13 -9.77
C ASP A 165 8.85 10.64 -10.72
N SER A 166 8.98 11.87 -11.23
CA SER A 166 7.96 12.45 -12.12
C SER A 166 7.92 11.81 -13.51
N HIS A 167 9.04 11.26 -13.99
CA HIS A 167 9.18 10.71 -15.34
C HIS A 167 8.86 9.21 -15.43
N THR A 168 8.31 8.64 -14.36
CA THR A 168 7.73 7.29 -14.33
C THR A 168 6.75 6.98 -15.49
N PRO A 169 5.99 7.96 -16.05
CA PRO A 169 5.21 7.78 -17.27
C PRO A 169 5.97 7.23 -18.48
N ASN A 170 7.30 7.22 -18.49
CA ASN A 170 8.13 6.57 -19.52
C ASN A 170 7.68 5.12 -19.83
N ALA A 171 7.26 4.35 -18.82
CA ALA A 171 6.79 2.97 -19.01
C ALA A 171 5.48 2.87 -19.82
N GLY A 172 4.75 3.98 -19.98
CA GLY A 172 3.59 4.12 -20.85
C GLY A 172 3.85 3.77 -22.31
N GLY A 173 5.11 3.87 -22.77
CA GLY A 173 5.50 3.42 -24.11
C GLY A 173 5.37 1.92 -24.34
N LEU A 174 5.34 1.11 -23.28
CA LEU A 174 5.06 -0.33 -23.31
C LEU A 174 3.64 -0.68 -22.84
N GLY A 175 2.71 0.29 -22.82
CA GLY A 175 1.31 0.07 -22.44
C GLY A 175 1.06 -0.16 -20.96
N MET A 176 2.02 0.20 -20.10
CA MET A 176 1.86 0.22 -18.65
C MET A 176 1.33 1.59 -18.22
N LEU A 177 0.31 1.64 -17.37
CA LEU A 177 -0.11 2.89 -16.75
C LEU A 177 0.82 3.20 -15.56
N ALA A 178 1.75 4.14 -15.72
CA ALA A 178 2.85 4.34 -14.79
C ALA A 178 2.88 5.79 -14.26
N ILE A 179 2.72 5.99 -12.95
CA ILE A 179 2.41 7.31 -12.37
C ILE A 179 3.49 7.74 -11.37
N GLY A 180 3.95 8.99 -11.50
CA GLY A 180 4.88 9.60 -10.54
C GLY A 180 4.18 9.99 -9.23
N VAL A 181 4.78 9.68 -8.09
CA VAL A 181 4.24 9.93 -6.75
C VAL A 181 5.31 10.40 -5.76
N GLY A 182 4.90 10.86 -4.57
CA GLY A 182 5.80 11.12 -3.44
C GLY A 182 6.26 9.84 -2.73
N GLY A 183 7.24 9.96 -1.83
CA GLY A 183 7.76 8.82 -1.07
C GLY A 183 6.71 8.18 -0.16
N ALA A 184 5.88 8.98 0.50
CA ALA A 184 4.80 8.47 1.34
C ALA A 184 3.76 7.62 0.56
N ASP A 185 3.33 8.00 -0.65
CA ASP A 185 2.47 7.16 -1.50
C ASP A 185 3.10 5.78 -1.78
N ALA A 186 4.41 5.77 -2.07
CA ALA A 186 5.16 4.53 -2.23
C ALA A 186 5.18 3.72 -0.92
N VAL A 187 5.32 4.36 0.25
CA VAL A 187 5.28 3.69 1.55
C VAL A 187 3.91 3.07 1.84
N PHE A 188 2.80 3.75 1.56
CA PHE A 188 1.45 3.19 1.67
C PHE A 188 1.31 1.92 0.82
N THR A 189 1.73 2.00 -0.43
CA THR A 189 1.63 0.86 -1.36
C THR A 189 2.58 -0.26 -0.97
N MET A 190 3.80 0.06 -0.52
CA MET A 190 4.75 -0.91 0.05
C MET A 190 4.15 -1.62 1.27
N ALA A 191 3.29 -0.94 2.04
CA ALA A 191 2.58 -1.52 3.18
C ALA A 191 1.38 -2.40 2.79
N GLY A 192 0.98 -2.41 1.51
CA GLY A 192 -0.17 -3.16 0.99
C GLY A 192 -1.50 -2.41 1.08
N GLU A 193 -1.47 -1.12 1.42
CA GLU A 193 -2.65 -0.27 1.40
C GLU A 193 -2.97 0.16 -0.04
N PRO A 194 -4.27 0.34 -0.39
CA PRO A 194 -4.64 0.86 -1.68
C PRO A 194 -4.11 2.30 -1.86
N TRP A 195 -3.52 2.56 -3.02
CA TRP A 195 -3.10 3.90 -3.39
C TRP A 195 -4.30 4.76 -3.77
N ASN A 196 -4.57 5.78 -2.97
CA ASN A 196 -5.68 6.70 -3.20
C ASN A 196 -5.31 7.74 -4.25
N VAL A 197 -6.09 7.80 -5.32
CA VAL A 197 -5.89 8.76 -6.40
C VAL A 197 -7.23 9.28 -6.90
N LYS A 198 -7.22 10.53 -7.37
CA LYS A 198 -8.34 11.14 -8.08
C LYS A 198 -8.50 10.49 -9.45
N TRP A 199 -9.71 10.06 -9.80
CA TRP A 199 -10.01 9.50 -11.12
C TRP A 199 -9.74 10.54 -12.21
N PRO A 200 -8.85 10.27 -13.18
CA PRO A 200 -8.36 11.31 -14.08
C PRO A 200 -9.40 11.66 -15.16
N LYS A 201 -9.26 12.87 -15.72
CA LYS A 201 -9.79 13.19 -17.06
C LYS A 201 -8.97 12.47 -18.12
N LEU A 202 -9.45 12.37 -19.35
CA LEU A 202 -8.74 11.72 -20.45
C LEU A 202 -8.54 12.69 -21.62
N ILE A 203 -7.31 12.82 -22.09
CA ILE A 203 -6.96 13.52 -23.32
C ILE A 203 -6.55 12.47 -24.36
N GLY A 204 -7.26 12.42 -25.47
CA GLY A 204 -6.91 11.55 -26.60
C GLY A 204 -6.00 12.30 -27.57
N VAL A 205 -4.82 11.74 -27.87
CA VAL A 205 -3.92 12.29 -28.91
C VAL A 205 -3.91 11.33 -30.10
N ARG A 206 -4.60 11.73 -31.17
CA ARG A 206 -4.64 10.98 -32.42
C ARG A 206 -3.42 11.32 -33.26
N LEU A 207 -2.62 10.32 -33.57
CA LEU A 207 -1.48 10.44 -34.47
C LEU A 207 -1.83 9.84 -35.84
N THR A 208 -1.58 10.58 -36.90
CA THR A 208 -1.75 10.15 -38.30
C THR A 208 -0.44 10.27 -39.07
N GLY A 209 -0.35 9.66 -40.27
CA GLY A 209 0.89 9.69 -41.06
C GLY A 209 2.02 8.88 -40.42
N SER A 210 3.26 9.18 -40.79
CA SER A 210 4.48 8.56 -40.25
C SER A 210 5.65 9.55 -40.18
N LEU A 211 6.46 9.48 -39.12
CA LEU A 211 7.64 10.34 -38.98
C LEU A 211 8.62 10.11 -40.14
N SER A 212 9.21 11.18 -40.68
CA SER A 212 10.18 11.08 -41.77
C SER A 212 11.32 12.09 -41.64
N GLY A 213 12.45 11.79 -42.29
CA GLY A 213 13.63 12.66 -42.29
C GLY A 213 14.19 12.92 -40.89
N TRP A 214 14.30 14.20 -40.54
CA TRP A 214 14.85 14.63 -39.25
C TRP A 214 13.86 14.56 -38.09
N ALA A 215 12.55 14.44 -38.38
CA ALA A 215 11.54 14.35 -37.33
C ALA A 215 11.67 13.04 -36.56
N ALA A 216 11.55 13.13 -35.23
CA ALA A 216 11.73 12.05 -34.28
C ALA A 216 10.52 11.97 -33.33
N PRO A 217 10.38 10.87 -32.56
CA PRO A 217 9.34 10.75 -31.54
C PRO A 217 9.35 11.92 -30.53
N LYS A 218 10.53 12.47 -30.26
CA LYS A 218 10.70 13.67 -29.42
C LYS A 218 9.90 14.86 -29.93
N ASP A 219 9.83 15.08 -31.23
CA ASP A 219 9.15 16.25 -31.81
C ASP A 219 7.63 16.20 -31.61
N VAL A 220 7.05 14.99 -31.53
CA VAL A 220 5.62 14.80 -31.21
C VAL A 220 5.29 15.41 -29.85
N ILE A 221 6.08 15.09 -28.83
CA ILE A 221 5.85 15.58 -27.48
C ILE A 221 6.26 17.05 -27.29
N LEU A 222 7.27 17.54 -28.02
CA LEU A 222 7.61 18.97 -28.04
C LEU A 222 6.50 19.81 -28.69
N LYS A 223 5.92 19.35 -29.80
CA LYS A 223 4.74 19.99 -30.42
C LYS A 223 3.54 19.95 -29.46
N LEU A 224 3.28 18.82 -28.82
CA LEU A 224 2.20 18.71 -27.84
C LEU A 224 2.43 19.63 -26.63
N ALA A 225 3.67 19.84 -26.20
CA ALA A 225 4.03 20.83 -25.17
C ALA A 225 3.64 22.26 -25.56
N GLY A 226 3.82 22.65 -26.82
CA GLY A 226 3.32 23.94 -27.32
C GLY A 226 1.79 24.04 -27.32
N ILE A 227 1.08 22.94 -27.60
CA ILE A 227 -0.38 22.90 -27.67
C ILE A 227 -1.02 22.95 -26.27
N LEU A 228 -0.57 22.08 -25.38
CA LEU A 228 -1.15 21.91 -24.04
C LEU A 228 -0.54 22.83 -22.99
N THR A 229 0.67 23.37 -23.22
CA THR A 229 1.47 24.09 -22.23
C THR A 229 1.81 23.24 -21.00
N VAL A 230 2.56 23.80 -20.04
CA VAL A 230 2.87 23.10 -18.76
C VAL A 230 1.66 22.84 -17.86
N LYS A 231 0.46 23.35 -18.21
CA LYS A 231 -0.76 23.23 -17.38
C LYS A 231 -1.84 22.33 -18.00
N GLY A 232 -1.86 22.12 -19.32
CA GLY A 232 -3.01 21.55 -20.03
C GLY A 232 -3.29 20.08 -19.73
N GLY A 233 -2.30 19.32 -19.26
CA GLY A 233 -2.46 17.92 -18.86
C GLY A 233 -2.91 17.74 -17.40
N THR A 234 -3.01 18.80 -16.60
CA THR A 234 -3.20 18.68 -15.14
C THR A 234 -4.44 17.88 -14.77
N GLY A 235 -4.25 16.78 -14.04
CA GLY A 235 -5.34 15.91 -13.60
C GLY A 235 -5.94 15.02 -14.70
N ALA A 236 -5.29 14.94 -15.87
CA ALA A 236 -5.65 14.07 -16.96
C ALA A 236 -4.60 12.97 -17.22
N VAL A 237 -5.01 11.89 -17.89
CA VAL A 237 -4.13 10.93 -18.54
C VAL A 237 -4.17 11.19 -20.05
N ILE A 238 -3.01 11.19 -20.69
CA ILE A 238 -2.88 11.34 -22.15
C ILE A 238 -2.79 9.96 -22.78
N GLU A 239 -3.79 9.59 -23.58
CA GLU A 239 -3.85 8.32 -24.29
C GLU A 239 -3.60 8.55 -25.79
N TYR A 240 -2.56 7.92 -26.32
CA TYR A 240 -2.18 8.07 -27.73
C TYR A 240 -2.80 6.96 -28.58
N PHE A 241 -3.35 7.30 -29.74
CA PHE A 241 -4.02 6.36 -30.64
C PHE A 241 -3.91 6.77 -32.12
N GLY A 242 -4.47 5.97 -33.02
CA GLY A 242 -4.43 6.23 -34.46
C GLY A 242 -3.29 5.52 -35.21
N PRO A 243 -3.28 5.58 -36.55
CA PRO A 243 -2.30 4.88 -37.38
C PRO A 243 -0.86 5.36 -37.16
N GLY A 244 -0.64 6.66 -36.94
CA GLY A 244 0.68 7.20 -36.64
C GLY A 244 1.23 6.74 -35.28
N ALA A 245 0.35 6.43 -34.31
CA ALA A 245 0.80 5.87 -33.03
C ALA A 245 1.38 4.45 -33.21
N ARG A 246 0.91 3.71 -34.21
CA ARG A 246 1.39 2.37 -34.57
C ARG A 246 2.68 2.39 -35.38
N SER A 247 3.08 3.53 -35.95
CA SER A 247 4.35 3.67 -36.70
C SER A 247 5.54 4.03 -35.81
N ILE A 248 5.32 4.30 -34.51
CA ILE A 248 6.37 4.72 -33.58
C ILE A 248 6.90 3.49 -32.83
N SER A 249 8.22 3.41 -32.70
CA SER A 249 8.90 2.36 -31.94
C SER A 249 8.51 2.36 -30.45
N ALA A 250 8.75 1.24 -29.74
CA ALA A 250 8.48 1.15 -28.31
C ALA A 250 9.26 2.19 -27.49
N THR A 251 10.52 2.45 -27.85
CA THR A 251 11.39 3.44 -27.20
C THR A 251 11.00 4.87 -27.56
N GLY A 252 10.59 5.13 -28.80
CA GLY A 252 10.03 6.42 -29.20
C GLY A 252 8.73 6.76 -28.48
N LYS A 253 7.86 5.77 -28.27
CA LYS A 253 6.66 5.94 -27.43
C LYS A 253 7.03 6.26 -25.99
N ALA A 254 8.06 5.61 -25.44
CA ALA A 254 8.55 5.90 -24.10
C ALA A 254 9.08 7.34 -23.98
N THR A 255 9.80 7.86 -24.98
CA THR A 255 10.19 9.28 -25.06
C THR A 255 8.97 10.20 -24.97
N ILE A 256 7.91 9.90 -25.73
CA ILE A 256 6.69 10.70 -25.76
C ILE A 256 5.98 10.66 -24.40
N THR A 257 5.80 9.47 -23.82
CA THR A 257 5.09 9.35 -22.54
C THR A 257 5.90 9.90 -21.37
N ASN A 258 7.23 9.84 -21.41
CA ASN A 258 8.15 10.44 -20.43
C ASN A 258 7.87 11.95 -20.27
N MET A 259 7.90 12.69 -21.37
CA MET A 259 7.69 14.14 -21.36
C MET A 259 6.22 14.56 -21.21
N GLY A 260 5.29 13.61 -21.12
CA GLY A 260 3.94 13.89 -20.63
C GLY A 260 3.93 14.50 -19.23
N ALA A 261 4.97 14.24 -18.42
CA ALA A 261 5.15 14.84 -17.10
C ALA A 261 5.27 16.38 -17.16
N GLU A 262 5.90 16.92 -18.20
CA GLU A 262 6.09 18.36 -18.38
C GLU A 262 4.78 19.10 -18.71
N LEU A 263 3.76 18.38 -19.17
CA LEU A 263 2.41 18.90 -19.43
C LEU A 263 1.53 18.97 -18.17
N GLY A 264 2.07 18.51 -17.02
CA GLY A 264 1.30 18.32 -15.78
C GLY A 264 0.41 17.08 -15.80
N ALA A 265 0.53 16.21 -16.82
CA ALA A 265 -0.27 14.99 -16.93
C ALA A 265 -0.04 14.05 -15.75
N THR A 266 -1.08 13.35 -15.32
CA THR A 266 -0.99 12.30 -14.30
C THR A 266 -0.10 11.17 -14.80
N THR A 267 -0.28 10.77 -16.06
CA THR A 267 0.60 9.89 -16.83
C THR A 267 0.22 9.95 -18.31
N SER A 268 0.88 9.15 -19.14
CA SER A 268 0.67 9.01 -20.56
C SER A 268 0.82 7.54 -20.96
N VAL A 269 0.05 7.06 -21.95
CA VAL A 269 0.06 5.64 -22.34
C VAL A 269 -0.18 5.43 -23.84
N PHE A 270 0.54 4.45 -24.42
CA PHE A 270 0.26 3.91 -25.75
C PHE A 270 -0.33 2.49 -25.66
N PRO A 271 -1.20 2.08 -26.59
CA PRO A 271 -1.68 0.72 -26.66
C PRO A 271 -0.58 -0.28 -27.02
N CYS A 272 -0.76 -1.53 -26.58
CA CYS A 272 0.11 -2.63 -26.96
C CYS A 272 0.01 -2.91 -28.47
N ASP A 273 1.13 -2.91 -29.17
CA ASP A 273 1.21 -3.27 -30.59
C ASP A 273 2.48 -4.06 -30.94
N ASP A 274 2.73 -4.26 -32.23
CA ASP A 274 3.83 -5.11 -32.71
C ASP A 274 5.20 -4.57 -32.30
N HIS A 275 5.37 -3.25 -32.18
CA HIS A 275 6.60 -2.66 -31.66
C HIS A 275 6.77 -2.94 -30.16
N THR A 276 5.69 -2.89 -29.37
CA THR A 276 5.69 -3.33 -27.97
C THR A 276 6.12 -4.79 -27.85
N LEU A 277 5.53 -5.68 -28.66
CA LEU A 277 5.83 -7.12 -28.64
C LEU A 277 7.26 -7.42 -29.08
N ALA A 278 7.76 -6.74 -30.12
CA ALA A 278 9.14 -6.88 -30.60
C ALA A 278 10.15 -6.46 -29.53
N TYR A 279 9.89 -5.35 -28.81
CA TYR A 279 10.76 -4.89 -27.73
C TYR A 279 10.79 -5.87 -26.56
N LEU A 280 9.65 -6.41 -26.14
CA LEU A 280 9.56 -7.44 -25.09
C LEU A 280 10.37 -8.68 -25.48
N ARG A 281 10.21 -9.20 -26.71
CA ARG A 281 10.97 -10.35 -27.20
C ARG A 281 12.47 -10.09 -27.15
N LEU A 282 12.93 -8.93 -27.62
CA LEU A 282 14.36 -8.62 -27.71
C LEU A 282 15.04 -8.34 -26.36
N THR A 283 14.26 -7.95 -25.35
CA THR A 283 14.73 -7.76 -23.97
C THR A 283 14.62 -9.02 -23.12
N GLY A 284 14.53 -10.20 -23.76
CA GLY A 284 14.48 -11.50 -23.07
C GLY A 284 13.11 -11.84 -22.48
N ARG A 285 12.05 -11.12 -22.82
CA ARG A 285 10.69 -11.27 -22.27
C ARG A 285 9.72 -11.86 -23.30
N GLY A 286 10.19 -12.83 -24.09
CA GLY A 286 9.41 -13.45 -25.16
C GLY A 286 8.10 -14.13 -24.69
N GLU A 287 8.13 -14.78 -23.52
CA GLU A 287 6.92 -15.37 -22.93
C GLU A 287 5.88 -14.31 -22.55
N ILE A 288 6.32 -13.16 -22.00
CA ILE A 288 5.44 -12.02 -21.70
C ILE A 288 4.84 -11.45 -22.98
N ALA A 289 5.62 -11.37 -24.06
CA ALA A 289 5.10 -10.96 -25.37
C ALA A 289 4.01 -11.93 -25.86
N GLY A 290 4.22 -13.25 -25.73
CA GLY A 290 3.20 -14.25 -26.07
C GLY A 290 1.91 -14.11 -25.25
N LEU A 291 2.04 -13.88 -23.94
CA LEU A 291 0.89 -13.61 -23.07
C LEU A 291 0.16 -12.33 -23.47
N ALA A 292 0.88 -11.26 -23.82
CA ALA A 292 0.29 -9.99 -24.24
C ALA A 292 -0.45 -10.15 -25.58
N GLU A 293 0.12 -10.89 -26.53
CA GLU A 293 -0.50 -11.19 -27.82
C GLU A 293 -1.82 -11.96 -27.65
N GLN A 294 -1.84 -12.95 -26.76
CA GLN A 294 -3.05 -13.72 -26.42
C GLN A 294 -4.14 -12.87 -25.75
N ASN A 295 -3.77 -11.77 -25.09
CA ASN A 295 -4.67 -10.89 -24.34
C ASN A 295 -4.86 -9.52 -25.01
N ALA A 296 -4.46 -9.35 -26.27
CA ALA A 296 -4.37 -8.04 -26.94
C ALA A 296 -5.67 -7.21 -26.90
N ALA A 297 -6.84 -7.86 -26.91
CA ALA A 297 -8.14 -7.18 -26.82
C ALA A 297 -8.36 -6.40 -25.50
N HIS A 298 -7.69 -6.83 -24.42
CA HIS A 298 -7.72 -6.17 -23.11
C HIS A 298 -6.64 -5.09 -22.97
N LEU A 299 -5.64 -5.08 -23.87
CA LEU A 299 -4.44 -4.24 -23.82
C LEU A 299 -4.47 -3.09 -24.84
N ARG A 300 -5.64 -2.84 -25.42
CA ARG A 300 -5.95 -1.79 -26.39
C ARG A 300 -7.29 -1.16 -26.03
N ALA A 301 -7.55 0.07 -26.47
CA ALA A 301 -8.89 0.63 -26.40
C ALA A 301 -9.89 -0.22 -27.22
N ASP A 302 -11.17 -0.19 -26.86
CA ASP A 302 -12.22 -0.78 -27.71
C ASP A 302 -12.26 -0.04 -29.06
N ARG A 303 -12.61 -0.74 -30.16
CA ARG A 303 -12.49 -0.22 -31.54
C ARG A 303 -13.31 1.05 -31.76
N GLU A 304 -14.45 1.14 -31.08
CA GLU A 304 -15.38 2.26 -31.10
C GLU A 304 -14.75 3.55 -30.56
N VAL A 305 -13.75 3.44 -29.68
CA VAL A 305 -13.03 4.60 -29.13
C VAL A 305 -12.17 5.27 -30.20
N GLU A 306 -11.51 4.51 -31.08
CA GLU A 306 -10.75 5.06 -32.21
C GLU A 306 -11.67 5.57 -33.32
N ALA A 307 -12.89 5.02 -33.45
CA ALA A 307 -13.87 5.41 -34.46
C ALA A 307 -14.61 6.72 -34.12
N ASP A 308 -14.89 6.98 -32.84
CA ASP A 308 -15.63 8.15 -32.35
C ASP A 308 -14.98 8.72 -31.07
N PRO A 309 -13.75 9.27 -31.15
CA PRO A 309 -12.95 9.60 -29.98
C PRO A 309 -13.55 10.70 -29.10
N ASP A 310 -14.25 11.68 -29.68
CA ASP A 310 -14.86 12.80 -28.95
C ASP A 310 -15.92 12.35 -27.93
N ARG A 311 -16.49 11.16 -28.14
CA ARG A 311 -17.44 10.56 -27.19
C ARG A 311 -16.77 9.98 -25.94
N PHE A 312 -15.48 9.66 -26.01
CA PHE A 312 -14.78 8.93 -24.94
C PHE A 312 -13.69 9.76 -24.26
N PHE A 313 -13.11 10.76 -24.93
CA PHE A 313 -12.10 11.64 -24.37
C PHE A 313 -12.71 12.98 -23.96
N ASP A 314 -12.20 13.59 -22.90
CA ASP A 314 -12.60 14.95 -22.47
C ASP A 314 -12.04 16.02 -23.42
N GLN A 315 -10.97 15.67 -24.17
CA GLN A 315 -10.37 16.49 -25.22
C GLN A 315 -9.67 15.57 -26.23
N VAL A 316 -9.80 15.87 -27.52
CA VAL A 316 -9.07 15.20 -28.59
C VAL A 316 -8.12 16.20 -29.26
N ILE A 317 -6.88 15.78 -29.49
CA ILE A 317 -5.86 16.54 -30.22
C ILE A 317 -5.37 15.65 -31.37
N GLU A 318 -5.27 16.22 -32.57
CA GLU A 318 -4.72 15.52 -33.74
C GLU A 318 -3.34 16.08 -34.09
N ILE A 319 -2.37 15.19 -34.32
CA ILE A 319 -1.04 15.53 -34.84
C ILE A 319 -0.77 14.66 -36.06
N ASP A 320 -0.63 15.31 -37.21
CA ASP A 320 -0.16 14.69 -38.43
C ASP A 320 1.37 14.61 -38.44
N LEU A 321 1.89 13.38 -38.53
CA LEU A 321 3.33 13.08 -38.52
C LEU A 321 3.97 13.32 -39.89
N ASP A 322 3.21 13.29 -40.99
CA ASP A 322 3.74 13.53 -42.34
C ASP A 322 4.18 14.99 -42.52
N THR A 323 3.53 15.91 -41.79
CA THR A 323 3.83 17.35 -41.81
C THR A 323 4.64 17.82 -40.61
N LEU A 324 5.03 16.90 -39.70
CA LEU A 324 5.83 17.25 -38.54
C LEU A 324 7.31 17.40 -38.94
N GLU A 325 7.84 18.61 -38.80
CA GLU A 325 9.29 18.85 -38.84
C GLU A 325 9.91 18.81 -37.43
N PRO A 326 11.25 18.86 -37.27
CA PRO A 326 11.86 18.91 -35.95
C PRO A 326 11.42 20.12 -35.11
N TYR A 327 11.33 19.95 -33.80
CA TYR A 327 10.95 20.98 -32.85
C TYR A 327 12.08 21.27 -31.84
N ILE A 328 12.05 22.48 -31.31
CA ILE A 328 12.92 22.90 -30.21
C ILE A 328 12.10 23.64 -29.15
N VAL A 329 12.40 23.41 -27.87
CA VAL A 329 11.76 24.12 -26.75
C VAL A 329 12.76 24.88 -25.88
N GLY A 330 12.32 25.99 -25.29
CA GLY A 330 13.12 26.81 -24.36
C GLY A 330 13.43 28.23 -24.83
N PRO A 331 14.21 29.03 -24.08
CA PRO A 331 14.79 28.67 -22.80
C PRO A 331 13.76 28.71 -21.66
N HIS A 332 14.15 28.20 -20.49
CA HIS A 332 13.47 28.36 -19.19
C HIS A 332 12.10 27.70 -18.99
N THR A 333 11.47 27.19 -20.04
CA THR A 333 10.24 26.41 -19.95
C THR A 333 10.14 25.37 -21.07
N PRO A 334 9.60 24.16 -20.79
CA PRO A 334 9.52 23.09 -21.79
C PRO A 334 8.36 23.26 -22.78
N ASP A 335 7.49 24.25 -22.60
CA ASP A 335 6.35 24.53 -23.48
C ASP A 335 6.56 25.73 -24.42
N LEU A 336 7.70 26.42 -24.36
CA LEU A 336 8.08 27.43 -25.35
C LEU A 336 8.57 26.73 -26.62
N ALA A 337 7.61 26.13 -27.34
CA ALA A 337 7.84 25.26 -28.49
C ALA A 337 7.68 26.01 -29.81
N ARG A 338 8.58 25.69 -30.74
CA ARG A 338 8.51 26.16 -32.14
C ARG A 338 9.15 25.15 -33.06
N PRO A 339 8.73 25.12 -34.34
CA PRO A 339 9.44 24.36 -35.35
C PRO A 339 10.88 24.86 -35.49
N LEU A 340 11.81 23.95 -35.78
CA LEU A 340 13.23 24.26 -35.88
C LEU A 340 13.52 25.27 -37.00
N SER A 341 12.73 25.27 -38.06
CA SER A 341 12.82 26.20 -39.19
C SER A 341 12.69 27.68 -38.79
N GLU A 342 12.03 27.97 -37.66
CA GLU A 342 11.82 29.34 -37.17
C GLU A 342 12.85 29.77 -36.12
N PHE A 343 13.65 28.83 -35.59
CA PHE A 343 14.45 29.08 -34.39
C PHE A 343 15.58 30.08 -34.60
N ALA A 344 16.28 30.03 -35.74
CA ALA A 344 17.37 30.95 -36.06
C ALA A 344 16.91 32.42 -36.10
N ARG A 345 15.69 32.67 -36.58
CA ARG A 345 15.07 34.00 -36.55
C ARG A 345 14.84 34.47 -35.12
N GLU A 346 14.31 33.60 -34.27
CA GLU A 346 14.05 33.95 -32.86
C GLU A 346 15.34 34.21 -32.08
N VAL A 347 16.41 33.45 -32.33
CA VAL A 347 17.74 33.69 -31.73
C VAL A 347 18.19 35.12 -31.99
N ALA A 348 18.05 35.60 -33.23
CA ALA A 348 18.39 36.97 -33.61
C ALA A 348 17.45 38.01 -32.98
N GLU A 349 16.14 37.78 -33.02
CA GLU A 349 15.13 38.71 -32.49
C GLU A 349 15.19 38.88 -30.96
N LYS A 350 15.47 37.79 -30.24
CA LYS A 350 15.54 37.77 -28.77
C LYS A 350 16.93 38.02 -28.22
N GLY A 351 17.94 38.05 -29.08
CA GLY A 351 19.34 38.26 -28.69
C GLY A 351 19.88 37.15 -27.79
N TYR A 352 19.50 35.89 -28.05
CA TYR A 352 20.08 34.76 -27.33
C TYR A 352 21.56 34.60 -27.71
N PRO A 353 22.46 34.21 -26.77
CA PRO A 353 23.85 33.93 -27.12
C PRO A 353 23.90 32.84 -28.18
N ASP A 354 24.27 33.22 -29.40
CA ASP A 354 24.26 32.29 -30.52
C ASP A 354 25.33 31.20 -30.35
N GLU A 355 26.48 31.55 -29.76
CA GLU A 355 27.52 30.59 -29.38
C GLU A 355 26.97 29.57 -28.37
N LEU A 356 27.00 28.29 -28.76
CA LEU A 356 26.71 27.19 -27.87
C LEU A 356 27.96 26.81 -27.09
N LYS A 357 27.82 26.57 -25.78
CA LYS A 357 28.94 26.06 -24.98
C LYS A 357 28.95 24.54 -24.89
N TYR A 358 27.76 23.94 -24.76
CA TYR A 358 27.61 22.48 -24.62
C TYR A 358 26.36 21.95 -25.32
N ALA A 359 26.50 20.74 -25.85
CA ALA A 359 25.45 19.87 -26.31
C ALA A 359 25.41 18.59 -25.44
N LEU A 360 24.22 18.18 -25.01
CA LEU A 360 24.05 17.03 -24.11
C LEU A 360 23.01 16.04 -24.64
N ILE A 361 23.45 14.83 -25.00
CA ILE A 361 22.56 13.75 -25.43
C ILE A 361 22.40 12.65 -24.39
N GLY A 362 21.22 12.03 -24.33
CA GLY A 362 20.93 10.92 -23.42
C GLY A 362 19.89 11.24 -22.35
N SER A 363 20.20 10.86 -21.09
CA SER A 363 19.26 10.82 -19.94
C SER A 363 18.08 9.87 -20.13
N CYS A 364 17.12 9.80 -19.20
CA CYS A 364 15.97 8.90 -19.31
C CYS A 364 15.06 9.12 -20.53
N THR A 365 15.11 10.29 -21.18
CA THR A 365 14.15 10.64 -22.24
C THR A 365 14.57 10.14 -23.63
N ASN A 366 15.86 10.29 -23.97
CA ASN A 366 16.40 9.99 -25.31
C ASN A 366 17.77 9.31 -25.22
N SER A 367 17.83 8.15 -24.56
CA SER A 367 19.06 7.36 -24.40
C SER A 367 18.91 5.89 -24.78
N SER A 368 17.88 5.56 -25.56
CA SER A 368 17.70 4.22 -26.09
C SER A 368 18.74 3.88 -27.17
N TYR A 369 18.77 2.63 -27.60
CA TYR A 369 19.58 2.21 -28.74
C TYR A 369 19.23 2.97 -30.03
N GLU A 370 17.95 3.25 -30.26
CA GLU A 370 17.46 4.02 -31.41
C GLU A 370 17.95 5.46 -31.37
N ASP A 371 17.77 6.13 -30.23
CA ASP A 371 18.24 7.50 -30.00
C ASP A 371 19.75 7.64 -30.29
N MET A 372 20.53 6.74 -29.70
CA MET A 372 21.99 6.72 -29.85
C MET A 372 22.41 6.37 -31.28
N SER A 373 21.62 5.56 -31.99
CA SER A 373 21.89 5.21 -33.39
C SER A 373 21.62 6.37 -34.34
N ARG A 374 20.56 7.16 -34.11
CA ARG A 374 20.29 8.37 -34.90
C ARG A 374 21.36 9.44 -34.68
N ALA A 375 21.73 9.72 -33.43
CA ALA A 375 22.83 10.62 -33.10
C ALA A 375 24.17 10.13 -33.70
N ALA A 376 24.48 8.83 -33.59
CA ALA A 376 25.68 8.26 -34.16
C ALA A 376 25.71 8.29 -35.69
N ALA A 377 24.57 8.23 -36.38
CA ALA A 377 24.53 8.36 -37.84
C ALA A 377 25.00 9.74 -38.28
N VAL A 378 24.54 10.81 -37.61
CA VAL A 378 25.03 12.18 -37.83
C VAL A 378 26.53 12.28 -37.54
N ALA A 379 26.98 11.68 -36.43
CA ALA A 379 28.40 11.67 -36.06
C ALA A 379 29.28 10.90 -37.07
N ARG A 380 28.81 9.78 -37.62
CA ARG A 380 29.53 9.01 -38.65
C ARG A 380 29.68 9.80 -39.94
N GLU A 381 28.61 10.47 -40.38
CA GLU A 381 28.68 11.32 -41.58
C GLU A 381 29.69 12.46 -41.37
N ALA A 382 29.62 13.13 -40.22
CA ALA A 382 30.57 14.18 -39.84
C ALA A 382 32.02 13.66 -39.82
N GLN A 383 32.27 12.50 -39.19
CA GLN A 383 33.58 11.86 -39.15
C GLN A 383 34.12 11.57 -40.57
N GLY A 384 33.27 11.05 -41.46
CA GLY A 384 33.65 10.77 -42.86
C GLY A 384 34.02 12.03 -43.66
N ARG A 385 33.64 13.21 -43.18
CA ARG A 385 33.97 14.53 -43.75
C ARG A 385 35.03 15.29 -42.93
N GLY A 386 35.63 14.67 -41.93
CA GLY A 386 36.64 15.29 -41.06
C GLY A 386 36.09 16.33 -40.07
N LEU A 387 34.76 16.47 -39.93
CA LEU A 387 34.14 17.40 -39.00
C LEU A 387 34.27 16.89 -37.55
N LYS A 388 34.40 17.84 -36.61
CA LYS A 388 34.41 17.63 -35.15
C LYS A 388 33.49 18.66 -34.51
N ALA A 389 32.97 18.36 -33.33
CA ALA A 389 32.23 19.34 -32.55
C ALA A 389 33.20 20.42 -32.03
N PRO A 390 33.01 21.71 -32.35
CA PRO A 390 33.82 22.79 -31.77
C PRO A 390 33.49 23.07 -30.29
N ILE A 391 32.42 22.47 -29.77
CA ILE A 391 31.91 22.66 -28.41
C ILE A 391 31.90 21.33 -27.64
N GLY A 392 31.65 21.36 -26.33
CA GLY A 392 31.55 20.13 -25.55
C GLY A 392 30.31 19.30 -25.92
N LEU A 393 30.50 18.02 -26.24
CA LEU A 393 29.41 17.05 -26.46
C LEU A 393 29.43 15.98 -25.36
N LEU A 394 28.39 15.94 -24.52
CA LEU A 394 28.24 14.95 -23.45
C LEU A 394 27.22 13.87 -23.84
N VAL A 395 27.58 12.61 -23.63
CA VAL A 395 26.79 11.45 -24.04
C VAL A 395 26.47 10.58 -22.83
N THR A 396 25.18 10.43 -22.50
CA THR A 396 24.72 9.65 -21.33
C THR A 396 23.89 8.44 -21.78
N PRO A 397 24.42 7.21 -21.73
CA PRO A 397 23.60 6.01 -21.95
C PRO A 397 22.57 5.84 -20.84
N GLY A 398 21.39 5.30 -21.16
CA GLY A 398 20.31 5.16 -20.18
C GLY A 398 20.50 3.99 -19.22
N SER A 399 21.23 2.96 -19.63
CA SER A 399 21.52 1.77 -18.83
C SER A 399 22.84 1.14 -19.25
N GLU A 400 23.38 0.27 -18.40
CA GLU A 400 24.54 -0.54 -18.74
C GLU A 400 24.27 -1.50 -19.91
N GLN A 401 23.02 -1.94 -20.08
CA GLN A 401 22.61 -2.75 -21.23
C GLN A 401 22.72 -1.95 -22.53
N VAL A 402 22.18 -0.72 -22.56
CA VAL A 402 22.34 0.16 -23.73
C VAL A 402 23.81 0.46 -23.95
N HIS A 403 24.54 0.90 -22.91
CA HIS A 403 25.96 1.25 -22.99
C HIS A 403 26.80 0.15 -23.64
N ARG A 404 26.69 -1.10 -23.16
CA ARG A 404 27.41 -2.23 -23.77
C ARG A 404 26.98 -2.50 -25.21
N THR A 405 25.69 -2.38 -25.51
CA THR A 405 25.16 -2.64 -26.85
C THR A 405 25.65 -1.60 -27.86
N ILE A 406 25.59 -0.31 -27.52
CA ILE A 406 26.06 0.78 -28.39
C ILE A 406 27.59 0.85 -28.51
N SER A 407 28.30 0.31 -27.52
CA SER A 407 29.76 0.12 -27.58
C SER A 407 30.12 -1.00 -28.56
N ARG A 408 29.43 -2.14 -28.46
CA ARG A 408 29.59 -3.31 -29.34
C ARG A 408 29.22 -3.01 -30.79
N ASP A 409 28.19 -2.20 -31.00
CA ASP A 409 27.63 -1.90 -32.33
C ASP A 409 28.24 -0.64 -32.97
N GLY A 410 29.16 0.05 -32.29
CA GLY A 410 29.98 1.13 -32.86
C GLY A 410 29.35 2.52 -32.85
N GLN A 411 28.13 2.69 -32.34
CA GLN A 411 27.53 4.02 -32.15
C GLN A 411 28.38 4.88 -31.21
N LEU A 412 28.84 4.30 -30.09
CA LEU A 412 29.63 5.04 -29.10
C LEU A 412 30.95 5.52 -29.71
N ALA A 413 31.63 4.65 -30.46
CA ALA A 413 32.86 5.01 -31.17
C ALA A 413 32.64 6.16 -32.16
N SER A 414 31.47 6.21 -32.82
CA SER A 414 31.11 7.28 -33.75
C SER A 414 30.92 8.62 -33.03
N LEU A 415 30.27 8.64 -31.87
CA LEU A 415 30.08 9.84 -31.07
C LEU A 415 31.39 10.34 -30.45
N LEU A 416 32.23 9.42 -29.95
CA LEU A 416 33.56 9.73 -29.45
C LEU A 416 34.45 10.32 -30.55
N SER A 417 34.33 9.81 -31.79
CA SER A 417 35.17 10.26 -32.89
C SER A 417 34.99 11.76 -33.17
N ILE A 418 33.80 12.33 -32.97
CA ILE A 418 33.56 13.77 -33.18
C ILE A 418 33.83 14.65 -31.95
N GLY A 419 34.38 14.09 -30.86
CA GLY A 419 34.72 14.82 -29.62
C GLY A 419 33.75 14.58 -28.46
N GLY A 420 32.85 13.60 -28.56
CA GLY A 420 31.95 13.24 -27.47
C GLY A 420 32.67 12.73 -26.22
N THR A 421 32.13 13.03 -25.05
CA THR A 421 32.56 12.48 -23.75
C THR A 421 31.43 11.65 -23.15
N VAL A 422 31.73 10.40 -22.80
CA VAL A 422 30.74 9.48 -22.22
C VAL A 422 30.65 9.70 -20.72
N LEU A 423 29.43 9.97 -20.25
CA LEU A 423 29.09 10.08 -18.85
C LEU A 423 28.60 8.74 -18.30
N ALA A 424 28.58 8.61 -16.98
CA ALA A 424 28.05 7.41 -16.32
C ALA A 424 26.57 7.20 -16.67
N ASN A 425 26.11 5.95 -16.59
CA ASN A 425 24.70 5.58 -16.81
C ASN A 425 23.82 6.08 -15.64
N ALA A 426 23.61 7.39 -15.57
CA ALA A 426 23.05 8.12 -14.45
C ALA A 426 22.37 9.41 -14.93
N CYS A 427 21.57 10.05 -14.07
CA CYS A 427 20.87 11.28 -14.42
C CYS A 427 21.83 12.45 -14.75
N GLY A 428 22.90 12.59 -13.96
CA GLY A 428 23.96 13.58 -14.18
C GLY A 428 23.44 15.01 -14.44
N PRO A 429 23.84 15.66 -15.56
CA PRO A 429 23.41 17.02 -15.90
C PRO A 429 21.89 17.24 -16.05
N CYS A 430 21.08 16.18 -16.22
CA CYS A 430 19.62 16.33 -16.33
C CYS A 430 18.98 16.87 -15.04
N ILE A 431 19.59 16.59 -13.89
CA ILE A 431 19.08 16.96 -12.56
C ILE A 431 19.99 17.95 -11.81
N GLY A 432 21.01 18.48 -12.49
CA GLY A 432 21.98 19.43 -11.92
C GLY A 432 23.19 18.78 -11.27
N GLN A 433 23.41 17.47 -11.45
CA GLN A 433 24.61 16.76 -10.98
C GLN A 433 25.70 16.87 -12.04
N TRP A 434 26.10 18.10 -12.31
CA TRP A 434 27.17 18.43 -13.23
C TRP A 434 28.04 19.52 -12.60
N LYS A 435 29.33 19.22 -12.43
CA LYS A 435 30.31 20.22 -12.04
C LYS A 435 30.89 20.85 -13.30
N ARG A 436 30.23 21.91 -13.74
CA ARG A 436 30.61 22.70 -14.92
C ARG A 436 31.72 23.71 -14.56
N SER A 437 32.70 23.90 -15.44
CA SER A 437 33.88 24.75 -15.17
C SER A 437 34.29 25.67 -16.33
N ASP A 438 33.59 25.63 -17.47
CA ASP A 438 33.86 26.45 -18.66
C ASP A 438 33.29 27.87 -18.59
N ILE A 439 32.49 28.18 -17.57
CA ILE A 439 31.82 29.46 -17.40
C ILE A 439 32.07 30.04 -16.01
N GLU A 440 31.99 31.36 -15.90
CA GLU A 440 31.93 32.05 -14.62
C GLU A 440 30.51 31.99 -14.00
N ALA A 441 30.43 32.09 -12.68
CA ALA A 441 29.14 32.09 -11.99
C ALA A 441 28.30 33.31 -12.41
N GLY A 442 27.10 33.06 -12.97
CA GLY A 442 26.20 34.12 -13.45
C GLY A 442 26.40 34.48 -14.93
N GLU A 443 27.39 33.91 -15.62
CA GLU A 443 27.62 34.12 -17.05
C GLU A 443 26.40 33.68 -17.88
N THR A 444 25.93 34.56 -18.77
CA THR A 444 24.84 34.23 -19.70
C THR A 444 25.42 33.42 -20.85
N ASN A 445 24.93 32.20 -21.04
CA ASN A 445 25.42 31.27 -22.05
C ASN A 445 24.27 30.36 -22.54
N SER A 446 24.48 29.69 -23.67
CA SER A 446 23.50 28.77 -24.25
C SER A 446 23.98 27.31 -24.21
N ILE A 447 23.06 26.41 -23.84
CA ILE A 447 23.26 24.95 -23.94
C ILE A 447 22.05 24.32 -24.63
N ILE A 448 22.26 23.19 -25.29
CA ILE A 448 21.19 22.41 -25.91
C ILE A 448 21.25 20.95 -25.45
N THR A 449 20.10 20.36 -25.15
CA THR A 449 20.02 19.01 -24.58
C THR A 449 18.94 18.17 -25.25
N SER A 450 19.03 16.84 -25.10
CA SER A 450 17.92 15.93 -25.45
C SER A 450 17.12 15.49 -24.21
N PHE A 451 17.21 16.25 -23.13
CA PHE A 451 16.52 15.95 -21.87
C PHE A 451 15.04 16.38 -21.93
N ASN A 452 14.44 16.74 -20.80
CA ASN A 452 13.02 17.08 -20.69
C ASN A 452 12.75 18.39 -19.94
N ARG A 453 13.70 18.91 -19.16
CA ARG A 453 13.53 20.16 -18.38
C ARG A 453 14.67 21.13 -18.58
N ASN A 454 14.31 22.41 -18.69
CA ASN A 454 15.22 23.53 -18.98
C ASN A 454 14.97 24.76 -18.08
N PHE A 455 14.37 24.57 -16.90
CA PHE A 455 14.17 25.65 -15.92
C PHE A 455 15.50 26.31 -15.53
N PRO A 456 15.51 27.60 -15.12
CA PRO A 456 16.73 28.25 -14.61
C PRO A 456 17.44 27.41 -13.54
N ARG A 457 18.78 27.35 -13.58
CA ARG A 457 19.66 26.56 -12.69
C ARG A 457 19.54 25.04 -12.78
N ARG A 458 18.68 24.51 -13.64
CA ARG A 458 18.37 23.06 -13.65
C ARG A 458 19.56 22.18 -13.97
N ASN A 459 20.36 22.55 -14.98
CA ASN A 459 21.39 21.66 -15.52
C ASN A 459 22.77 21.83 -14.88
N ASP A 460 23.13 23.07 -14.54
CA ASP A 460 24.47 23.45 -14.09
C ASP A 460 24.47 24.35 -12.83
N GLY A 461 23.29 24.65 -12.26
CA GLY A 461 23.17 25.55 -11.11
C GLY A 461 23.24 27.05 -11.45
N ASN A 462 23.49 27.43 -12.71
CA ASN A 462 23.55 28.82 -13.14
C ASN A 462 22.17 29.33 -13.61
N ALA A 463 21.74 30.49 -13.10
CA ALA A 463 20.43 31.05 -13.45
C ALA A 463 20.40 31.65 -14.86
N SER A 464 21.54 32.13 -15.34
CA SER A 464 21.69 32.83 -16.61
C SER A 464 21.91 31.88 -17.80
N THR A 465 22.02 30.56 -17.57
CA THR A 465 22.14 29.57 -18.65
C THR A 465 20.79 29.43 -19.37
N LEU A 466 20.78 29.72 -20.67
CA LEU A 466 19.65 29.49 -21.58
C LEU A 466 19.71 28.05 -22.11
N ALA A 467 18.88 27.18 -21.55
CA ALA A 467 18.84 25.77 -21.93
C ALA A 467 17.72 25.47 -22.94
N PHE A 468 18.08 24.84 -24.05
CA PHE A 468 17.14 24.39 -25.09
C PHE A 468 17.04 22.86 -25.14
N ILE A 469 15.91 22.35 -25.61
CA ILE A 469 15.66 20.90 -25.71
C ILE A 469 15.21 20.52 -27.12
N ALA A 470 15.84 19.50 -27.70
CA ALA A 470 15.53 18.93 -29.01
C ALA A 470 15.76 17.40 -29.03
N SER A 471 15.59 16.74 -30.19
CA SER A 471 15.96 15.33 -30.38
C SER A 471 17.49 15.12 -30.37
N PRO A 472 17.99 13.93 -29.99
CA PRO A 472 19.44 13.70 -29.83
C PRO A 472 20.24 13.88 -31.13
N GLU A 473 19.67 13.57 -32.29
CA GLU A 473 20.26 13.84 -33.59
C GLU A 473 20.37 15.34 -33.90
N ILE A 474 19.37 16.14 -33.53
CA ILE A 474 19.41 17.60 -33.69
C ILE A 474 20.43 18.19 -32.74
N VAL A 475 20.48 17.74 -31.48
CA VAL A 475 21.51 18.14 -30.51
C VAL A 475 22.91 17.83 -31.01
N THR A 476 23.10 16.66 -31.66
CA THR A 476 24.40 16.30 -32.26
C THR A 476 24.74 17.19 -33.46
N ALA A 477 23.78 17.53 -34.31
CA ALA A 477 23.97 18.47 -35.40
C ALA A 477 24.35 19.87 -34.90
N PHE A 478 23.70 20.35 -33.84
CA PHE A 478 24.03 21.60 -33.16
C PHE A 478 25.42 21.56 -32.52
N ALA A 479 25.84 20.42 -31.97
CA ALA A 479 27.18 20.22 -31.44
C ALA A 479 28.26 20.40 -32.53
N LEU A 480 28.00 19.94 -33.75
CA LEU A 480 28.90 20.12 -34.90
C LEU A 480 28.92 21.57 -35.41
N ALA A 481 27.80 22.28 -35.32
CA ALA A 481 27.70 23.67 -35.76
C ALA A 481 28.27 24.67 -34.75
N GLY A 482 28.16 24.39 -33.45
CA GLY A 482 28.60 25.27 -32.36
C GLY A 482 27.74 26.53 -32.16
N ARG A 483 26.58 26.64 -32.83
CA ARG A 483 25.70 27.82 -32.74
C ARG A 483 24.21 27.49 -32.80
N LEU A 484 23.38 28.31 -32.16
CA LEU A 484 21.91 28.15 -32.09
C LEU A 484 21.21 28.47 -33.42
N SER A 485 21.77 29.36 -34.21
CA SER A 485 21.24 29.84 -35.50
C SER A 485 21.41 28.83 -36.65
N PHE A 486 21.91 27.63 -36.37
CA PHE A 486 22.09 26.57 -37.36
C PHE A 486 20.81 25.75 -37.57
N ASN A 487 20.46 25.50 -38.82
CA ASN A 487 19.37 24.60 -39.20
C ASN A 487 19.88 23.44 -40.08
N PRO A 488 19.95 22.20 -39.56
CA PRO A 488 20.45 21.04 -40.33
C PRO A 488 19.58 20.69 -41.56
N LEU A 489 18.35 21.20 -41.67
CA LEU A 489 17.48 20.95 -42.83
C LEU A 489 17.91 21.77 -44.05
N THR A 490 18.57 22.90 -43.85
CA THR A 490 18.88 23.87 -44.92
C THR A 490 20.36 24.17 -45.03
N ASP A 491 21.06 24.25 -43.91
CA ASP A 491 22.37 24.87 -43.82
C ASP A 491 23.52 23.89 -44.11
N THR A 492 24.70 24.45 -44.33
CA THR A 492 25.95 23.71 -44.53
C THR A 492 26.96 23.99 -43.41
N LEU A 493 27.86 23.04 -43.20
CA LEU A 493 29.04 23.15 -42.35
C LEU A 493 30.31 23.19 -43.21
N THR A 494 31.31 23.95 -42.78
CA THR A 494 32.61 23.99 -43.45
C THR A 494 33.50 22.88 -42.90
N ALA A 495 33.89 21.93 -43.74
CA ALA A 495 34.85 20.90 -43.40
C ALA A 495 36.30 21.45 -43.34
N PRO A 496 37.25 20.73 -42.71
CA PRO A 496 38.65 21.18 -42.64
C PRO A 496 39.32 21.39 -44.01
N ASP A 497 38.83 20.74 -45.06
CA ASP A 497 39.29 20.91 -46.45
C ASP A 497 38.64 22.10 -47.18
N GLY A 498 37.77 22.86 -46.49
CA GLY A 498 37.03 24.00 -47.02
C GLY A 498 35.72 23.65 -47.74
N SER A 499 35.39 22.37 -47.90
CA SER A 499 34.14 21.94 -48.55
C SER A 499 32.91 22.27 -47.69
N GLN A 500 31.79 22.57 -48.36
CA GLN A 500 30.50 22.81 -47.72
C GLN A 500 29.71 21.50 -47.63
N VAL A 501 29.38 21.09 -46.41
CA VAL A 501 28.73 19.83 -46.09
C VAL A 501 27.34 20.10 -45.55
N LYS A 502 26.31 19.69 -46.30
CA LYS A 502 24.94 19.58 -45.75
C LYS A 502 24.79 18.21 -45.11
N LEU A 503 24.39 18.18 -43.83
CA LEU A 503 24.15 16.91 -43.12
C LEU A 503 22.90 16.22 -43.66
N SER A 504 22.97 14.90 -43.79
CA SER A 504 21.86 14.07 -44.22
C SER A 504 20.96 13.75 -43.03
N ALA A 505 19.66 13.60 -43.27
CA ALA A 505 18.76 13.11 -42.23
C ALA A 505 19.18 11.69 -41.79
N PRO A 506 19.29 11.42 -40.48
CA PRO A 506 19.66 10.09 -40.01
C PRO A 506 18.57 9.08 -40.38
N PRO A 507 18.95 7.84 -40.76
CA PRO A 507 17.98 6.81 -41.10
C PRO A 507 17.07 6.48 -39.92
N GLN A 508 15.89 5.94 -40.20
CA GLN A 508 15.10 5.28 -39.17
C GLN A 508 15.84 4.01 -38.74
N VAL A 509 16.11 3.90 -37.44
CA VAL A 509 16.78 2.75 -36.85
C VAL A 509 15.87 2.16 -35.80
N GLY A 510 15.56 0.87 -35.93
CA GLY A 510 14.74 0.16 -34.95
C GLY A 510 15.58 -0.41 -33.81
N LEU A 511 15.31 -1.66 -33.50
CA LEU A 511 15.97 -2.41 -32.44
C LEU A 511 17.32 -3.00 -32.91
N PRO A 512 18.26 -3.35 -32.00
CA PRO A 512 19.54 -3.93 -32.38
C PRO A 512 19.38 -5.30 -33.06
N GLU A 513 19.86 -5.43 -34.30
CA GLU A 513 19.76 -6.66 -35.10
C GLU A 513 20.39 -7.88 -34.41
N ARG A 514 21.50 -7.67 -33.68
CA ARG A 514 22.21 -8.70 -32.92
C ARG A 514 21.65 -8.91 -31.50
N GLY A 515 20.49 -8.32 -31.20
CA GLY A 515 19.94 -8.23 -29.84
C GLY A 515 20.77 -7.36 -28.90
N PHE A 516 20.26 -7.16 -27.68
CA PHE A 516 20.97 -6.43 -26.63
C PHE A 516 22.14 -7.24 -26.08
N ALA A 517 23.21 -6.55 -25.68
CA ALA A 517 24.34 -7.17 -25.01
C ALA A 517 23.92 -7.69 -23.61
N SER A 518 24.48 -8.84 -23.19
CA SER A 518 24.24 -9.36 -21.85
C SER A 518 24.87 -8.49 -20.77
N VAL A 519 24.14 -8.33 -19.67
CA VAL A 519 24.60 -7.66 -18.46
C VAL A 519 24.32 -8.61 -17.30
N ASP A 520 25.33 -9.01 -16.56
CA ASP A 520 25.17 -9.93 -15.41
C ASP A 520 25.40 -9.23 -14.07
N THR A 521 25.74 -7.94 -14.10
CA THR A 521 26.15 -7.13 -12.95
C THR A 521 25.17 -6.00 -12.68
N GLY A 522 25.17 -5.48 -11.46
CA GLY A 522 24.45 -4.25 -11.09
C GLY A 522 23.07 -4.43 -10.48
N PHE A 523 22.48 -5.63 -10.47
CA PHE A 523 21.27 -5.93 -9.68
C PHE A 523 21.61 -6.86 -8.51
N VAL A 524 21.18 -6.48 -7.32
CA VAL A 524 21.28 -7.27 -6.10
C VAL A 524 19.87 -7.71 -5.69
N PRO A 525 19.57 -9.02 -5.70
CA PRO A 525 18.29 -9.52 -5.20
C PRO A 525 18.20 -9.32 -3.69
N ALA A 526 16.99 -9.11 -3.17
CA ALA A 526 16.80 -9.05 -1.73
C ALA A 526 17.00 -10.42 -1.09
N ASP A 527 17.72 -10.46 0.04
CA ASP A 527 17.77 -11.60 0.95
C ASP A 527 17.39 -11.16 2.38
N PRO A 528 16.09 -11.11 2.68
CA PRO A 528 15.64 -10.66 3.99
C PRO A 528 15.97 -11.61 5.16
N GLU A 529 16.28 -12.89 4.88
CA GLU A 529 16.58 -13.88 5.93
C GLU A 529 18.02 -13.75 6.42
N GLY A 530 18.95 -13.41 5.52
CA GLY A 530 20.34 -13.07 5.82
C GLY A 530 20.60 -11.58 6.06
N ALA A 531 19.55 -10.75 6.10
CA ALA A 531 19.72 -9.29 6.06
C ALA A 531 20.41 -8.72 7.30
N PRO A 532 21.42 -7.84 7.14
CA PRO A 532 22.04 -7.15 8.26
C PRO A 532 21.06 -6.15 8.92
N ALA A 533 21.35 -5.80 10.17
CA ALA A 533 20.65 -4.69 10.82
C ALA A 533 20.93 -3.37 10.07
N VAL A 534 19.89 -2.58 9.85
CA VAL A 534 20.03 -1.23 9.29
C VAL A 534 20.29 -0.28 10.46
N SER A 535 21.51 0.22 10.56
CA SER A 535 21.92 1.23 11.56
C SER A 535 22.28 2.53 10.86
N ILE A 536 21.84 3.65 11.42
CA ILE A 536 22.20 5.00 10.98
C ILE A 536 22.99 5.64 12.12
N ASP A 537 24.16 6.20 11.82
CA ASP A 537 24.97 6.93 12.80
C ASP A 537 24.23 8.20 13.23
N GLN A 538 24.14 8.44 14.54
CA GLN A 538 23.52 9.66 15.08
C GLN A 538 24.30 10.93 14.70
N ALA A 539 25.60 10.80 14.41
CA ALA A 539 26.44 11.91 13.94
C ALA A 539 26.42 12.06 12.41
N SER A 540 25.65 11.24 11.68
CA SER A 540 25.57 11.33 10.22
C SER A 540 25.08 12.69 9.77
N GLU A 541 25.74 13.26 8.77
CA GLU A 541 25.25 14.44 8.06
C GLU A 541 24.47 14.07 6.78
N ARG A 542 24.31 12.78 6.47
CA ARG A 542 23.67 12.29 5.23
C ARG A 542 22.30 11.69 5.49
N LEU A 543 22.14 11.00 6.61
CA LEU A 543 20.98 10.20 6.99
C LEU A 543 20.54 10.54 8.41
N GLU A 544 19.24 10.62 8.65
CA GLU A 544 18.66 10.89 9.97
C GLU A 544 17.42 10.01 10.16
N LEU A 545 17.30 9.36 11.32
CA LEU A 545 16.06 8.68 11.68
C LEU A 545 14.93 9.70 11.87
N LEU A 546 13.80 9.45 11.22
CA LEU A 546 12.64 10.32 11.33
C LEU A 546 11.96 10.17 12.70
N SER A 547 11.50 11.31 13.23
CA SER A 547 10.56 11.35 14.35
C SER A 547 9.14 11.59 13.84
N PRO A 548 8.10 10.98 14.46
CA PRO A 548 6.71 11.27 14.13
C PRO A 548 6.41 12.77 14.24
N PHE A 549 5.72 13.35 13.25
CA PHE A 549 5.21 14.71 13.38
C PHE A 549 4.14 14.80 14.47
N GLN A 550 3.99 15.98 15.08
CA GLN A 550 2.98 16.20 16.11
C GLN A 550 1.57 16.08 15.54
N SER A 551 0.69 15.35 16.22
CA SER A 551 -0.74 15.27 15.90
C SER A 551 -1.44 16.62 16.09
N TRP A 552 -2.57 16.79 15.41
CA TRP A 552 -3.38 17.98 15.58
C TRP A 552 -3.88 18.09 17.03
N SER A 553 -3.88 19.30 17.59
CA SER A 553 -4.23 19.56 18.99
C SER A 553 -5.73 19.44 19.29
N GLY A 554 -6.58 19.34 18.26
CA GLY A 554 -8.04 19.43 18.40
C GLY A 554 -8.59 20.85 18.37
N HIS A 555 -7.71 21.86 18.23
CA HIS A 555 -8.07 23.27 18.24
C HIS A 555 -7.80 23.95 16.90
N ASP A 556 -8.48 25.07 16.67
CA ASP A 556 -8.26 25.94 15.53
C ASP A 556 -6.83 26.50 15.52
N PHE A 557 -6.38 26.91 14.33
CA PHE A 557 -5.10 27.58 14.19
C PHE A 557 -5.31 29.09 14.29
N GLU A 558 -4.69 29.74 15.28
CA GLU A 558 -4.94 31.15 15.56
C GLU A 558 -3.70 32.01 15.34
N ASN A 559 -3.90 33.19 14.74
CA ASN A 559 -2.93 34.26 14.62
C ASN A 559 -1.56 33.84 14.03
N LEU A 560 -1.56 32.94 13.05
CA LEU A 560 -0.34 32.48 12.40
C LEU A 560 0.26 33.60 11.53
N PRO A 561 1.56 33.92 11.66
CA PRO A 561 2.24 34.81 10.72
C PRO A 561 2.40 34.18 9.34
N VAL A 562 2.42 35.04 8.31
CA VAL A 562 2.72 34.65 6.93
C VAL A 562 4.24 34.62 6.76
N LEU A 563 4.82 33.43 6.57
CA LEU A 563 6.26 33.30 6.34
C LEU A 563 6.63 33.71 4.90
N LEU A 564 5.83 33.27 3.93
CA LEU A 564 6.04 33.47 2.50
C LEU A 564 4.72 33.79 1.81
N LYS A 565 4.68 34.86 1.03
CA LYS A 565 3.67 35.08 -0.02
C LYS A 565 4.36 34.91 -1.37
N ALA A 566 4.29 33.73 -1.96
CA ALA A 566 4.96 33.43 -3.22
C ALA A 566 4.35 34.26 -4.35
N LYS A 567 5.19 34.96 -5.11
CA LYS A 567 4.79 35.79 -6.27
C LYS A 567 5.08 35.05 -7.57
N GLY A 568 4.05 34.77 -8.37
CA GLY A 568 4.18 34.05 -9.63
C GLY A 568 4.59 32.58 -9.46
N LYS A 569 5.33 32.05 -10.44
CA LYS A 569 5.70 30.63 -10.51
C LYS A 569 6.57 30.20 -9.32
N CYS A 570 6.10 29.22 -8.55
CA CYS A 570 6.83 28.63 -7.43
C CYS A 570 6.86 27.09 -7.55
N THR A 571 7.85 26.59 -8.27
CA THR A 571 8.11 25.15 -8.46
C THR A 571 8.71 24.49 -7.21
N THR A 572 8.71 23.16 -7.15
CA THR A 572 9.44 22.40 -6.11
C THR A 572 10.95 22.68 -6.04
N ASP A 573 11.58 23.16 -7.11
CA ASP A 573 12.98 23.60 -7.10
C ASP A 573 13.15 24.97 -6.42
N HIS A 574 12.12 25.81 -6.38
CA HIS A 574 12.11 27.02 -5.56
C HIS A 574 11.90 26.71 -4.08
N ILE A 575 11.07 25.70 -3.79
CA ILE A 575 10.73 25.26 -2.42
C ILE A 575 11.86 24.45 -1.77
N SER A 576 12.43 23.49 -2.47
CA SER A 576 13.54 22.66 -1.97
C SER A 576 14.45 22.30 -3.14
N PRO A 577 15.45 23.15 -3.46
CA PRO A 577 16.36 22.96 -4.58
C PRO A 577 17.09 21.59 -4.57
N ALA A 578 17.47 21.10 -5.75
CA ALA A 578 18.30 19.91 -5.91
C ALA A 578 19.81 20.26 -5.89
N GLY A 579 20.58 19.82 -6.88
CA GLY A 579 22.02 20.12 -7.00
C GLY A 579 22.80 19.72 -5.74
N PRO A 580 23.53 20.65 -5.09
CA PRO A 580 24.36 20.34 -3.92
C PRO A 580 23.54 19.81 -2.73
N TRP A 581 22.23 20.07 -2.66
CA TRP A 581 21.35 19.61 -1.59
C TRP A 581 20.97 18.14 -1.67
N LEU A 582 21.23 17.48 -2.81
CA LEU A 582 20.93 16.05 -2.97
C LEU A 582 21.70 15.19 -1.97
N ARG A 583 22.85 15.66 -1.48
CA ARG A 583 23.60 14.99 -0.42
C ARG A 583 22.80 14.84 0.89
N PHE A 584 21.83 15.71 1.15
CA PHE A 584 21.07 15.75 2.41
C PHE A 584 19.68 15.09 2.29
N ARG A 585 19.35 14.41 1.19
CA ARG A 585 18.01 13.85 0.97
C ARG A 585 17.56 12.83 2.03
N GLY A 586 18.49 12.17 2.71
CA GLY A 586 18.23 11.29 3.83
C GLY A 586 18.20 11.97 5.20
N HIS A 587 18.49 13.27 5.30
CA HIS A 587 18.57 14.00 6.57
C HIS A 587 17.63 15.21 6.55
N LEU A 588 16.46 15.05 7.18
CA LEU A 588 15.37 16.01 7.09
C LEU A 588 15.73 17.38 7.66
N ASP A 589 16.44 17.43 8.80
CA ASP A 589 16.83 18.72 9.37
C ASP A 589 17.83 19.46 8.46
N ARG A 590 18.90 18.80 7.98
CA ARG A 590 19.91 19.44 7.11
C ARG A 590 19.35 19.91 5.78
N ILE A 591 18.49 19.12 5.12
CA ILE A 591 17.91 19.56 3.85
C ILE A 591 16.94 20.73 4.03
N SER A 592 16.35 20.88 5.22
CA SER A 592 15.43 22.00 5.50
C SER A 592 16.11 23.37 5.53
N ASP A 593 17.45 23.43 5.55
CA ASP A 593 18.19 24.69 5.39
C ASP A 593 18.07 25.29 3.97
N ASN A 594 17.59 24.51 3.00
CA ASN A 594 17.31 24.99 1.65
C ASN A 594 15.87 25.44 1.41
N MET A 595 15.03 25.34 2.44
CA MET A 595 13.60 25.59 2.32
C MET A 595 13.35 27.01 1.80
N PHE A 596 12.61 27.09 0.70
CA PHE A 596 12.26 28.29 -0.05
C PHE A 596 13.45 29.10 -0.58
N ALA A 597 14.66 28.54 -0.67
CA ALA A 597 15.85 29.30 -1.09
C ALA A 597 15.73 29.94 -2.49
N GLY A 598 14.86 29.42 -3.36
CA GLY A 598 14.59 30.00 -4.68
C GLY A 598 13.29 30.81 -4.77
N ALA A 599 12.44 30.81 -3.74
CA ALA A 599 11.09 31.38 -3.85
C ALA A 599 11.11 32.92 -3.93
N ASN A 600 10.33 33.49 -4.85
CA ASN A 600 10.10 34.93 -4.91
C ASN A 600 9.01 35.31 -3.91
N ASN A 601 9.35 36.17 -2.95
CA ASN A 601 8.42 36.60 -1.91
C ASN A 601 7.84 37.97 -2.27
N ALA A 602 6.52 38.14 -2.22
CA ALA A 602 5.85 39.39 -2.56
C ALA A 602 6.22 40.54 -1.60
N PHE A 603 6.77 40.24 -0.42
CA PHE A 603 7.12 41.23 0.59
C PHE A 603 8.56 41.76 0.50
N VAL A 604 9.44 41.10 -0.27
CA VAL A 604 10.85 41.48 -0.40
C VAL A 604 11.39 41.16 -1.80
N ASP A 605 12.26 42.01 -2.33
CA ASP A 605 12.77 41.83 -3.71
C ASP A 605 13.76 40.67 -3.85
N LYS A 606 14.46 40.31 -2.77
CA LYS A 606 15.49 39.25 -2.80
C LYS A 606 14.86 37.85 -2.69
N PRO A 607 15.03 36.97 -3.70
CA PRO A 607 14.54 35.59 -3.63
C PRO A 607 15.09 34.84 -2.41
N GLY A 608 14.28 33.94 -1.86
CA GLY A 608 14.59 33.14 -0.67
C GLY A 608 14.65 33.90 0.64
N SER A 609 14.23 35.16 0.64
CA SER A 609 14.18 36.02 1.84
C SER A 609 12.73 36.30 2.25
N GLY A 610 12.53 36.65 3.52
CA GLY A 610 11.24 37.08 4.06
C GLY A 610 11.41 38.05 5.21
N VAL A 611 10.30 38.59 5.68
CA VAL A 611 10.26 39.59 6.76
C VAL A 611 10.13 38.89 8.11
N ASP A 612 11.00 39.22 9.06
CA ASP A 612 10.92 38.72 10.44
C ASP A 612 9.82 39.43 11.22
N VAL A 613 8.76 38.73 11.58
CA VAL A 613 7.64 39.29 12.35
C VAL A 613 7.98 39.53 13.82
N LEU A 614 9.12 39.01 14.31
CA LEU A 614 9.60 39.18 15.69
C LEU A 614 10.71 40.23 15.82
N GLY A 615 11.36 40.62 14.71
CA GLY A 615 12.55 41.45 14.71
C GLY A 615 12.62 42.51 13.61
N GLY A 616 11.67 42.54 12.68
CA GLY A 616 11.54 43.55 11.61
C GLY A 616 12.52 43.42 10.43
N GLU A 617 13.67 42.78 10.61
CA GLU A 617 14.68 42.67 9.54
C GLU A 617 14.40 41.51 8.55
N SER A 618 14.75 41.72 7.28
CA SER A 618 14.65 40.67 6.25
C SER A 618 15.76 39.63 6.42
N GLN A 619 15.39 38.34 6.41
CA GLN A 619 16.34 37.23 6.52
C GLN A 619 15.97 36.07 5.59
N ASN A 620 16.86 35.09 5.46
CA ASN A 620 16.57 33.85 4.74
C ASN A 620 15.38 33.10 5.37
N LEU A 621 14.47 32.60 4.52
CA LEU A 621 13.20 31.99 4.94
C LEU A 621 13.40 30.75 5.84
N ALA A 622 14.39 29.89 5.56
CA ALA A 622 14.68 28.73 6.41
C ALA A 622 15.17 29.14 7.80
N ARG A 623 16.01 30.18 7.89
CA ARG A 623 16.48 30.74 9.17
C ARG A 623 15.32 31.35 9.97
N LEU A 624 14.43 32.08 9.30
CA LEU A 624 13.22 32.62 9.94
C LEU A 624 12.31 31.51 10.47
N ALA A 625 12.07 30.47 9.68
CA ALA A 625 11.23 29.35 10.10
C ALA A 625 11.83 28.61 11.31
N ARG A 626 13.16 28.40 11.35
CA ARG A 626 13.86 27.87 12.53
C ARG A 626 13.71 28.79 13.74
N LYS A 627 13.86 30.10 13.57
CA LYS A 627 13.65 31.09 14.65
C LYS A 627 12.23 31.01 15.21
N TYR A 628 11.23 30.95 14.34
CA TYR A 628 9.82 30.82 14.75
C TYR A 628 9.57 29.51 15.48
N ARG A 629 10.05 28.38 14.95
CA ARG A 629 9.94 27.07 15.61
C ARG A 629 10.57 27.07 17.01
N SER A 630 11.77 27.62 17.18
CA SER A 630 12.43 27.73 18.49
C SER A 630 11.68 28.63 19.47
N ALA A 631 10.89 29.58 18.96
CA ALA A 631 10.00 30.42 19.76
C ALA A 631 8.59 29.81 19.95
N GLY A 632 8.35 28.58 19.50
CA GLY A 632 7.04 27.91 19.57
C GLY A 632 5.99 28.46 18.60
N LEU A 633 6.41 29.22 17.59
CA LEU A 633 5.54 29.85 16.61
C LEU A 633 5.42 29.01 15.34
N SER A 634 4.20 28.64 15.00
CA SER A 634 3.83 28.06 13.70
C SER A 634 3.49 29.14 12.69
N TRP A 635 3.42 28.82 11.40
CA TRP A 635 3.25 29.82 10.34
C TRP A 635 2.51 29.27 9.11
N VAL A 636 2.18 30.18 8.18
CA VAL A 636 1.48 29.87 6.91
C VAL A 636 2.29 30.29 5.68
N VAL A 637 2.02 29.62 4.55
CA VAL A 637 2.43 30.08 3.21
C VAL A 637 1.20 30.50 2.40
N VAL A 638 1.35 31.57 1.63
CA VAL A 638 0.40 31.98 0.60
C VAL A 638 1.03 31.75 -0.77
N GLY A 639 0.47 30.85 -1.57
CA GLY A 639 0.90 30.50 -2.92
C GLY A 639 0.08 31.21 -3.99
N ASP A 640 0.69 31.39 -5.17
CA ASP A 640 0.00 31.85 -6.37
C ASP A 640 -0.63 30.65 -7.13
N GLU A 641 -0.68 30.68 -8.45
CA GLU A 641 -1.12 29.56 -9.29
C GLU A 641 -0.11 28.41 -9.41
N ASN A 642 -0.62 27.19 -9.56
CA ASN A 642 0.14 25.95 -9.79
C ASN A 642 1.30 25.77 -8.79
N TYR A 643 1.05 26.12 -7.52
CA TYR A 643 2.06 26.09 -6.48
C TYR A 643 2.61 24.66 -6.28
N GLY A 644 3.94 24.54 -6.29
CA GLY A 644 4.63 23.25 -6.19
C GLY A 644 4.76 22.48 -7.51
N GLU A 645 4.70 23.15 -8.66
CA GLU A 645 4.96 22.53 -9.97
C GLU A 645 6.32 21.80 -10.03
N GLY A 646 6.38 20.69 -10.78
CA GLY A 646 7.64 20.05 -11.17
C GLY A 646 7.89 18.68 -10.51
N SER A 647 9.06 18.53 -9.87
CA SER A 647 9.56 17.26 -9.36
C SER A 647 8.70 16.70 -8.21
N SER A 648 8.59 15.37 -8.12
CA SER A 648 7.79 14.66 -7.11
C SER A 648 8.32 14.72 -5.67
N ARG A 649 9.44 15.43 -5.42
CA ARG A 649 10.16 15.45 -4.15
C ARG A 649 9.26 15.81 -2.96
N GLU A 650 9.15 14.90 -2.00
CA GLU A 650 8.33 15.10 -0.80
C GLU A 650 8.95 16.07 0.21
N HIS A 651 10.27 16.31 0.14
CA HIS A 651 10.96 17.30 0.98
C HIS A 651 10.38 18.72 0.84
N ALA A 652 9.79 19.04 -0.32
CA ALA A 652 9.09 20.31 -0.52
C ALA A 652 7.85 20.46 0.40
N ALA A 653 7.31 19.37 0.94
CA ALA A 653 6.27 19.37 1.97
C ALA A 653 6.83 19.09 3.37
N MET A 654 7.78 18.16 3.50
CA MET A 654 8.35 17.76 4.79
C MET A 654 9.17 18.88 5.45
N SER A 655 9.97 19.64 4.70
CA SER A 655 10.79 20.73 5.26
C SER A 655 9.92 21.87 5.81
N PRO A 656 8.90 22.38 5.10
CA PRO A 656 7.92 23.29 5.70
C PRO A 656 7.28 22.72 6.96
N ARG A 657 6.82 21.46 6.93
CA ARG A 657 6.18 20.83 8.09
C ARG A 657 7.13 20.73 9.30
N HIS A 658 8.37 20.30 9.07
CA HIS A 658 9.43 20.16 10.08
C HIS A 658 9.78 21.50 10.72
N LEU A 659 9.75 22.58 9.95
CA LEU A 659 10.05 23.94 10.41
C LEU A 659 8.82 24.73 10.90
N GLY A 660 7.66 24.10 11.05
CA GLY A 660 6.48 24.70 11.72
C GLY A 660 5.37 25.23 10.81
N CYS A 661 5.36 24.88 9.52
CA CYS A 661 4.22 25.16 8.64
C CYS A 661 3.01 24.32 9.05
N LEU A 662 1.85 24.96 9.20
CA LEU A 662 0.58 24.27 9.43
C LEU A 662 -0.38 24.38 8.23
N VAL A 663 -0.31 25.47 7.46
CA VAL A 663 -1.26 25.78 6.40
C VAL A 663 -0.54 26.36 5.18
N VAL A 664 -0.93 25.88 4.00
CA VAL A 664 -0.59 26.50 2.72
C VAL A 664 -1.89 26.87 2.02
N ILE A 665 -2.08 28.15 1.71
CA ILE A 665 -3.24 28.66 0.96
C ILE A 665 -2.77 29.12 -0.41
N ALA A 666 -3.30 28.57 -1.51
CA ALA A 666 -2.86 28.94 -2.86
C ALA A 666 -4.03 29.24 -3.80
N ARG A 667 -3.77 29.91 -4.94
CA ARG A 667 -4.79 30.02 -6.01
C ARG A 667 -5.04 28.66 -6.67
N SER A 668 -3.99 27.85 -6.80
CA SER A 668 -4.08 26.42 -7.21
C SER A 668 -2.78 25.67 -6.89
N PHE A 669 -2.84 24.33 -6.85
CA PHE A 669 -1.69 23.46 -6.58
C PHE A 669 -1.37 22.53 -7.75
N ALA A 670 -0.10 22.14 -7.86
CA ALA A 670 0.28 20.95 -8.62
C ALA A 670 -0.10 19.66 -7.86
N ARG A 671 -0.62 18.65 -8.58
CA ARG A 671 -1.22 17.42 -8.02
C ARG A 671 -0.35 16.71 -6.97
N ILE A 672 0.91 16.41 -7.32
CA ILE A 672 1.81 15.65 -6.44
C ILE A 672 2.14 16.45 -5.19
N HIS A 673 2.40 17.76 -5.33
CA HIS A 673 2.75 18.60 -4.20
C HIS A 673 1.58 18.76 -3.22
N GLU A 674 0.36 18.93 -3.72
CA GLU A 674 -0.85 18.97 -2.89
C GLU A 674 -1.02 17.68 -2.07
N THR A 675 -0.76 16.53 -2.70
CA THR A 675 -0.80 15.21 -2.04
C THR A 675 0.28 15.09 -0.96
N ASN A 676 1.52 15.50 -1.28
CA ASN A 676 2.62 15.51 -0.33
C ASN A 676 2.31 16.39 0.90
N LEU A 677 1.72 17.58 0.72
CA LEU A 677 1.31 18.45 1.84
C LEU A 677 0.32 17.74 2.77
N LYS A 678 -0.74 17.14 2.21
CA LYS A 678 -1.74 16.37 2.96
C LYS A 678 -1.10 15.20 3.70
N GLN A 679 -0.16 14.50 3.07
CA GLN A 679 0.55 13.37 3.68
C GLN A 679 1.40 13.77 4.89
N GLN A 680 1.95 14.97 4.90
CA GLN A 680 2.72 15.50 6.03
C GLN A 680 1.84 16.23 7.08
N GLY A 681 0.52 16.17 6.93
CA GLY A 681 -0.43 16.80 7.85
C GLY A 681 -0.50 18.33 7.75
N VAL A 682 -0.06 18.91 6.63
CA VAL A 682 -0.22 20.32 6.32
C VAL A 682 -1.57 20.54 5.63
N LEU A 683 -2.35 21.53 6.08
CA LEU A 683 -3.61 21.89 5.41
C LEU A 683 -3.32 22.61 4.09
N ALA A 684 -3.53 21.93 2.97
CA ALA A 684 -3.50 22.52 1.64
C ALA A 684 -4.89 23.07 1.28
N LEU A 685 -5.00 24.41 1.24
CA LEU A 685 -6.24 25.14 1.00
C LEU A 685 -6.16 25.95 -0.29
N THR A 686 -7.28 26.06 -1.00
CA THR A 686 -7.39 26.89 -2.20
C THR A 686 -8.35 28.04 -1.95
N PHE A 687 -8.02 29.25 -2.40
CA PHE A 687 -8.94 30.39 -2.27
C PHE A 687 -10.30 30.10 -2.95
N SER A 688 -11.41 30.49 -2.31
CA SER A 688 -12.72 30.42 -2.96
C SER A 688 -12.85 31.48 -4.06
N ASP A 689 -12.35 32.68 -3.78
CA ASP A 689 -12.09 33.72 -4.76
C ASP A 689 -10.57 33.90 -4.87
N PRO A 690 -9.94 33.58 -6.01
CA PRO A 690 -8.51 33.80 -6.20
C PRO A 690 -8.04 35.22 -5.86
N ALA A 691 -8.88 36.25 -6.04
CA ALA A 691 -8.54 37.64 -5.71
C ALA A 691 -8.25 37.86 -4.20
N ASP A 692 -8.70 36.97 -3.31
CA ASP A 692 -8.39 37.03 -1.89
C ASP A 692 -6.88 36.91 -1.58
N TYR A 693 -6.09 36.37 -2.51
CA TYR A 693 -4.63 36.39 -2.44
C TYR A 693 -4.08 37.80 -2.21
N ASP A 694 -4.68 38.82 -2.84
CA ASP A 694 -4.20 40.21 -2.77
C ASP A 694 -4.51 40.88 -1.43
N ARG A 695 -5.42 40.32 -0.64
CA ARG A 695 -5.83 40.83 0.68
C ARG A 695 -4.88 40.46 1.82
N ILE A 696 -3.93 39.55 1.57
CA ILE A 696 -2.96 39.11 2.57
C ILE A 696 -1.67 39.92 2.44
N GLU A 697 -1.32 40.65 3.49
CA GLU A 697 -0.18 41.58 3.58
C GLU A 697 0.92 41.04 4.52
N ALA A 698 2.07 41.70 4.55
CA ALA A 698 3.24 41.24 5.32
C ALA A 698 3.00 41.19 6.84
N ASP A 699 2.20 42.11 7.37
CA ASP A 699 1.83 42.18 8.79
C ASP A 699 0.60 41.32 9.13
N SER A 700 0.03 40.62 8.14
CA SER A 700 -1.16 39.80 8.35
C SER A 700 -0.93 38.66 9.34
N ARG A 701 -1.98 38.34 10.08
CA ARG A 701 -2.12 37.19 10.96
C ARG A 701 -3.32 36.38 10.52
N ILE A 702 -3.10 35.09 10.31
CA ILE A 702 -4.04 34.18 9.70
C ILE A 702 -4.57 33.23 10.77
N SER A 703 -5.88 33.22 10.97
CA SER A 703 -6.55 32.20 11.78
C SER A 703 -7.40 31.30 10.88
N VAL A 704 -7.29 29.98 11.03
CA VAL A 704 -8.08 28.99 10.31
C VAL A 704 -9.01 28.31 11.31
N VAL A 705 -10.31 28.53 11.15
CA VAL A 705 -11.31 28.25 12.20
C VAL A 705 -12.35 27.22 11.77
N GLY A 706 -12.88 26.47 12.75
CA GLY A 706 -13.85 25.38 12.54
C GLY A 706 -13.21 24.06 12.09
N LEU A 707 -11.96 23.79 12.47
CA LEU A 707 -11.22 22.58 12.06
C LEU A 707 -11.77 21.30 12.70
N ASP A 708 -12.48 21.41 13.83
CA ASP A 708 -13.21 20.31 14.49
C ASP A 708 -14.32 19.73 13.62
N LYS A 709 -14.93 20.57 12.78
CA LYS A 709 -16.03 20.22 11.86
C LYS A 709 -15.57 20.01 10.42
N LEU A 710 -14.26 19.87 10.20
CA LEU A 710 -13.71 19.64 8.87
C LEU A 710 -14.23 18.32 8.28
N GLU A 711 -14.95 18.42 7.17
CA GLU A 711 -15.55 17.31 6.43
C GLU A 711 -15.23 17.42 4.93
N PRO A 712 -15.25 16.31 4.17
CA PRO A 712 -14.98 16.35 2.72
C PRO A 712 -15.87 17.37 1.99
N GLY A 713 -15.24 18.27 1.24
CA GLY A 713 -15.92 19.30 0.45
C GLY A 713 -16.45 20.50 1.25
N SER A 714 -16.31 20.52 2.58
CA SER A 714 -16.71 21.65 3.40
C SER A 714 -15.84 22.90 3.12
N PRO A 715 -16.40 24.12 3.14
CA PRO A 715 -15.59 25.33 3.07
C PRO A 715 -14.82 25.53 4.39
N VAL A 716 -13.62 26.10 4.28
CA VAL A 716 -12.77 26.43 5.44
C VAL A 716 -12.75 27.94 5.60
N ARG A 717 -13.11 28.43 6.80
CA ARG A 717 -13.11 29.86 7.11
C ARG A 717 -11.72 30.30 7.56
N VAL A 718 -11.26 31.40 6.98
CA VAL A 718 -9.95 31.98 7.28
C VAL A 718 -10.13 33.45 7.66
N LEU A 719 -9.68 33.82 8.85
CA LEU A 719 -9.67 35.20 9.33
C LEU A 719 -8.30 35.82 9.09
N VAL A 720 -8.26 36.94 8.36
CA VAL A 720 -7.07 37.72 8.07
C VAL A 720 -7.11 38.99 8.91
N LYS A 721 -6.16 39.15 9.81
CA LYS A 721 -6.01 40.36 10.65
C LYS A 721 -4.71 41.07 10.32
N ASN A 722 -4.77 42.34 9.96
CA ASN A 722 -3.62 43.20 9.70
C ASN A 722 -3.82 44.58 10.37
N SER A 723 -2.90 45.51 10.11
CA SER A 723 -3.00 46.90 10.62
C SER A 723 -4.23 47.67 10.09
N SER A 724 -4.78 47.29 8.93
CA SER A 724 -5.98 47.91 8.35
C SER A 724 -7.30 47.41 8.95
N GLY A 725 -7.30 46.25 9.62
CA GLY A 725 -8.48 45.68 10.27
C GLY A 725 -8.49 44.15 10.26
N SER A 726 -9.70 43.58 10.39
CA SER A 726 -9.92 42.13 10.29
C SER A 726 -10.93 41.84 9.21
N THR A 727 -10.64 40.85 8.38
CA THR A 727 -11.53 40.37 7.35
C THR A 727 -11.61 38.85 7.32
N GLU A 728 -12.76 38.33 6.90
CA GLU A 728 -12.96 36.91 6.65
C GLU A 728 -12.83 36.61 5.15
N ILE A 729 -12.16 35.51 4.83
CA ILE A 729 -12.10 34.91 3.49
C ILE A 729 -12.51 33.44 3.58
N SER A 730 -13.03 32.91 2.47
CA SER A 730 -13.43 31.50 2.37
C SER A 730 -12.43 30.72 1.53
N CYS A 731 -12.03 29.54 2.01
CA CYS A 731 -11.16 28.62 1.30
C CYS A 731 -11.86 27.28 1.03
N ARG A 732 -11.37 26.54 0.04
CA ARG A 732 -11.77 25.18 -0.32
C ARG A 732 -10.64 24.20 -0.03
N HIS A 733 -10.96 22.92 0.09
CA HIS A 733 -9.99 21.82 0.11
C HIS A 733 -10.53 20.62 -0.68
N SER A 734 -9.63 19.73 -1.11
CA SER A 734 -10.01 18.50 -1.83
C SER A 734 -9.84 17.23 -0.99
N MET A 735 -9.63 17.37 0.32
CA MET A 735 -9.34 16.23 1.19
C MET A 735 -10.52 15.25 1.29
N THR A 736 -10.23 13.97 1.11
CA THR A 736 -11.15 12.88 1.47
C THR A 736 -11.22 12.71 3.00
N MET A 737 -12.16 11.91 3.50
CA MET A 737 -12.26 11.65 4.94
C MET A 737 -10.96 11.02 5.48
N GLU A 738 -10.37 10.08 4.74
CA GLU A 738 -9.08 9.49 5.10
C GLU A 738 -7.96 10.54 5.17
N GLN A 739 -7.90 11.49 4.23
CA GLN A 739 -6.90 12.55 4.25
C GLN A 739 -7.13 13.54 5.42
N ILE A 740 -8.38 13.73 5.85
CA ILE A 740 -8.70 14.46 7.09
C ILE A 740 -8.21 13.68 8.31
N GLU A 741 -8.30 12.35 8.32
CA GLU A 741 -7.70 11.50 9.37
C GLU A 741 -6.17 11.62 9.40
N TRP A 742 -5.51 11.74 8.24
CA TRP A 742 -4.06 11.99 8.16
C TRP A 742 -3.69 13.33 8.81
N PHE A 743 -4.44 14.40 8.49
CA PHE A 743 -4.28 15.71 9.12
C PHE A 743 -4.43 15.61 10.65
N ARG A 744 -5.51 14.97 11.13
CA ARG A 744 -5.77 14.80 12.58
C ARG A 744 -4.66 14.02 13.27
N ALA A 745 -4.15 12.96 12.64
CA ALA A 745 -3.04 12.17 13.15
C ALA A 745 -1.69 12.91 13.12
N GLY A 746 -1.59 14.02 12.39
CA GLY A 746 -0.38 14.83 12.20
C GLY A 746 0.43 14.45 10.96
N SER A 747 0.19 13.26 10.40
CA SER A 747 0.67 12.81 9.10
C SER A 747 -0.05 11.52 8.70
N ALA A 748 0.02 11.19 7.41
CA ALA A 748 -0.48 9.93 6.87
C ALA A 748 0.30 8.72 7.45
N LEU A 749 1.61 8.89 7.68
CA LEU A 749 2.45 7.88 8.32
C LEU A 749 2.06 7.62 9.78
N ASN A 750 1.75 8.67 10.55
CA ASN A 750 1.22 8.53 11.91
C ASN A 750 -0.10 7.77 11.89
N HIS A 751 -0.96 8.06 10.92
CA HIS A 751 -2.23 7.36 10.75
C HIS A 751 -2.03 5.87 10.44
N ILE A 752 -1.09 5.51 9.54
CA ILE A 752 -0.67 4.10 9.32
C ILE A 752 -0.20 3.50 10.63
N LYS A 753 0.65 4.19 11.40
CA LYS A 753 1.17 3.67 12.66
C LYS A 753 0.11 3.56 13.75
N LEU A 754 -0.94 4.40 13.75
CA LEU A 754 -2.03 4.34 14.73
C LEU A 754 -3.05 3.26 14.37
N ARG A 755 -3.41 3.12 13.09
CA ARG A 755 -4.16 1.95 12.60
C ARG A 755 -3.36 0.70 12.86
N GLY A 756 -2.10 0.74 12.42
CA GLY A 756 -0.99 -0.14 12.73
C GLY A 756 -0.92 -0.45 14.21
N SER A 757 -1.03 0.47 15.16
CA SER A 757 -0.98 0.20 16.61
C SER A 757 -2.29 -0.38 17.16
N LYS A 758 -3.41 -0.16 16.46
CA LYS A 758 -4.66 -0.91 16.66
C LYS A 758 -4.60 -2.31 16.02
N THR A 759 -3.71 -2.55 15.04
CA THR A 759 -3.45 -3.85 14.39
C THR A 759 -2.13 -4.55 14.80
N MET A 760 -1.22 -3.87 15.50
CA MET A 760 0.13 -4.26 15.95
C MET A 760 0.06 -4.65 17.42
N SER A 761 -1.01 -5.37 17.74
CA SER A 761 -0.93 -6.52 18.61
C SER A 761 -0.71 -7.81 17.80
N LYS A 762 -0.20 -7.75 16.57
CA LYS A 762 0.18 -8.93 15.79
C LYS A 762 1.63 -8.84 15.34
N GLU A 763 2.47 -9.52 16.14
CA GLU A 763 3.73 -10.15 15.74
C GLU A 763 3.54 -10.92 14.41
N THR A 764 4.66 -11.39 13.80
CA THR A 764 4.69 -12.50 12.82
C THR A 764 3.54 -13.47 13.12
N PRO A 765 2.79 -14.05 12.15
CA PRO A 765 1.84 -15.10 12.51
C PRO A 765 2.65 -16.26 13.05
N LYS A 766 2.89 -16.23 14.37
CA LYS A 766 3.10 -17.38 15.21
C LYS A 766 1.96 -18.27 14.81
N PHE A 767 2.29 -19.45 14.29
CA PHE A 767 1.34 -20.51 14.11
C PHE A 767 0.40 -20.53 15.33
N ALA A 768 -0.83 -20.08 15.11
CA ALA A 768 -1.81 -19.94 16.18
C ALA A 768 -2.44 -21.30 16.38
N ALA A 769 -1.76 -22.16 17.15
CA ALA A 769 -2.21 -23.51 17.42
C ALA A 769 -3.66 -23.48 17.98
N GLY A 770 -4.58 -24.16 17.28
CA GLY A 770 -5.99 -24.19 17.62
C GLY A 770 -6.82 -22.97 17.19
N LEU A 771 -6.42 -22.23 16.14
CA LEU A 771 -7.18 -21.12 15.55
C LEU A 771 -7.39 -19.90 16.48
N GLU A 772 -6.43 -19.62 17.36
CA GLU A 772 -6.52 -18.47 18.27
C GLU A 772 -6.59 -17.14 17.51
N GLY A 773 -7.62 -16.34 17.83
CA GLY A 773 -7.77 -14.98 17.28
C GLY A 773 -8.05 -14.94 15.78
N VAL A 774 -8.45 -16.07 15.18
CA VAL A 774 -8.82 -16.18 13.77
C VAL A 774 -10.33 -16.04 13.64
N ILE A 775 -10.80 -14.89 13.18
CA ILE A 775 -12.21 -14.67 12.83
C ILE A 775 -12.36 -15.04 11.35
N ALA A 776 -12.92 -16.22 11.07
CA ALA A 776 -13.12 -16.69 9.70
C ALA A 776 -14.47 -16.28 9.10
N CYS A 777 -15.48 -16.05 9.94
CA CYS A 777 -16.82 -15.59 9.55
C CYS A 777 -17.58 -15.06 10.77
N ALA A 778 -18.64 -14.29 10.54
CA ALA A 778 -19.55 -13.85 11.60
C ALA A 778 -20.52 -14.98 12.00
N THR A 779 -21.10 -14.90 13.20
CA THR A 779 -22.21 -15.74 13.66
C THR A 779 -23.27 -14.91 14.34
N ARG A 780 -24.54 -15.31 14.19
CA ARG A 780 -25.70 -14.73 14.88
C ARG A 780 -25.97 -15.37 16.25
N LEU A 781 -25.41 -16.55 16.53
CA LEU A 781 -25.79 -17.35 17.69
C LEU A 781 -25.19 -16.81 18.99
N SER A 782 -23.91 -16.43 18.96
CA SER A 782 -23.25 -15.91 20.14
C SER A 782 -22.17 -14.87 19.85
N GLU A 783 -21.96 -13.99 20.82
CA GLU A 783 -20.91 -12.99 20.86
C GLU A 783 -20.09 -13.17 22.14
N VAL A 784 -18.77 -13.08 22.00
CA VAL A 784 -17.82 -13.25 23.10
C VAL A 784 -17.00 -11.97 23.25
N ASP A 785 -17.37 -11.13 24.22
CA ASP A 785 -16.53 -9.99 24.62
C ASP A 785 -15.62 -10.40 25.78
N GLY A 786 -14.41 -10.84 25.41
CA GLY A 786 -13.38 -11.22 26.37
C GLY A 786 -12.86 -10.06 27.23
N ASN A 787 -12.96 -8.82 26.77
CA ASN A 787 -12.49 -7.64 27.50
C ASN A 787 -13.51 -7.19 28.54
N ALA A 788 -14.80 -7.20 28.18
CA ALA A 788 -15.89 -6.88 29.09
C ALA A 788 -16.30 -8.06 30.00
N GLY A 789 -15.81 -9.28 29.75
CA GLY A 789 -16.20 -10.46 30.53
C GLY A 789 -17.59 -10.96 30.19
N GLN A 790 -18.03 -10.81 28.94
CA GLN A 790 -19.40 -11.10 28.52
C GLN A 790 -19.47 -12.29 27.57
N LEU A 791 -20.52 -13.08 27.72
CA LEU A 791 -20.94 -14.11 26.79
C LEU A 791 -22.41 -13.89 26.50
N ILE A 792 -22.73 -13.58 25.24
CA ILE A 792 -24.07 -13.20 24.80
C ILE A 792 -24.55 -14.26 23.81
N PHE A 793 -25.75 -14.78 24.02
CA PHE A 793 -26.45 -15.75 23.18
C PHE A 793 -27.66 -15.07 22.56
N SER A 794 -27.63 -14.83 21.25
CA SER A 794 -28.72 -14.20 20.49
C SER A 794 -29.30 -12.95 21.19
N GLY A 795 -28.41 -12.09 21.70
CA GLY A 795 -28.76 -10.85 22.42
C GLY A 795 -28.98 -10.98 23.93
N PHE A 796 -28.96 -12.17 24.51
CA PHE A 796 -29.14 -12.40 25.95
C PHE A 796 -27.84 -12.83 26.65
N MET A 797 -27.59 -12.35 27.87
CA MET A 797 -26.41 -12.79 28.62
C MET A 797 -26.52 -14.29 28.98
N ALA A 798 -25.56 -15.10 28.53
CA ALA A 798 -25.56 -16.55 28.74
C ALA A 798 -25.66 -16.98 30.23
N PRO A 799 -25.00 -16.31 31.20
CA PRO A 799 -25.22 -16.58 32.62
C PRO A 799 -26.66 -16.39 33.09
N GLN A 800 -27.39 -15.40 32.56
CA GLN A 800 -28.78 -15.14 32.92
C GLN A 800 -29.71 -16.23 32.34
N LEU A 801 -29.44 -16.66 31.11
CA LEU A 801 -30.13 -17.80 30.51
C LEU A 801 -29.89 -19.07 31.32
N ALA A 802 -28.64 -19.40 31.65
CA ALA A 802 -28.30 -20.61 32.40
C ALA A 802 -28.94 -20.65 33.80
N ALA A 803 -29.07 -19.48 34.44
CA ALA A 803 -29.73 -19.34 35.73
C ALA A 803 -31.24 -19.62 35.67
N SER A 804 -31.92 -19.35 34.55
CA SER A 804 -33.40 -19.30 34.50
C SER A 804 -34.07 -20.16 33.43
N LYS A 805 -33.33 -20.67 32.44
CA LYS A 805 -33.86 -21.41 31.28
C LYS A 805 -33.32 -22.84 31.22
N SER A 806 -34.10 -23.72 30.59
CA SER A 806 -33.68 -25.10 30.29
C SER A 806 -32.78 -25.14 29.05
N VAL A 807 -32.15 -26.29 28.80
CA VAL A 807 -31.35 -26.54 27.58
C VAL A 807 -32.21 -26.34 26.33
N GLU A 808 -33.43 -26.84 26.33
CA GLU A 808 -34.38 -26.76 25.21
C GLU A 808 -34.80 -25.32 24.93
N ALA A 809 -35.01 -24.50 25.97
CA ALA A 809 -35.38 -23.10 25.78
C ALA A 809 -34.25 -22.28 25.13
N VAL A 810 -32.99 -22.60 25.45
CA VAL A 810 -31.82 -21.94 24.84
C VAL A 810 -31.53 -22.52 23.45
N TRP A 811 -31.72 -23.82 23.25
CA TRP A 811 -31.64 -24.42 21.92
C TRP A 811 -32.71 -23.82 20.99
N PHE A 812 -33.96 -23.70 21.45
CA PHE A 812 -35.02 -23.01 20.70
C PHE A 812 -34.63 -21.57 20.36
N LEU A 813 -33.96 -20.85 21.27
CA LEU A 813 -33.46 -19.50 21.02
C LEU A 813 -32.44 -19.46 19.87
N PHE A 814 -31.50 -20.40 19.81
CA PHE A 814 -30.57 -20.49 18.67
C PHE A 814 -31.29 -20.81 17.36
N HIS A 815 -32.24 -21.73 17.43
CA HIS A 815 -33.02 -22.18 16.28
C HIS A 815 -33.90 -21.05 15.71
N ASN A 816 -34.60 -20.31 16.56
CA ASN A 816 -35.64 -19.36 16.15
C ASN A 816 -35.25 -17.89 16.31
N GLY A 817 -34.10 -17.58 16.93
CA GLY A 817 -33.65 -16.22 17.21
C GLY A 817 -34.43 -15.49 18.31
N ARG A 818 -35.37 -16.17 18.99
CA ARG A 818 -36.15 -15.64 20.12
C ARG A 818 -36.44 -16.73 21.15
N LEU A 819 -36.78 -16.33 22.38
CA LEU A 819 -37.23 -17.27 23.41
C LEU A 819 -38.62 -17.85 23.08
N PRO A 820 -38.89 -19.12 23.45
CA PRO A 820 -40.18 -19.75 23.23
C PRO A 820 -41.26 -19.28 24.21
N THR A 821 -42.51 -19.34 23.79
CA THR A 821 -43.68 -19.38 24.68
C THR A 821 -43.74 -20.72 25.43
N SER A 822 -44.63 -20.84 26.42
CA SER A 822 -44.79 -22.10 27.18
C SER A 822 -45.20 -23.28 26.30
N ASP A 823 -46.09 -23.07 25.34
CA ASP A 823 -46.58 -24.11 24.44
C ASP A 823 -45.48 -24.52 23.43
N GLU A 824 -44.81 -23.53 22.83
CA GLU A 824 -43.68 -23.79 21.92
C GLU A 824 -42.52 -24.53 22.62
N LEU A 825 -42.26 -24.21 23.89
CA LEU A 825 -41.24 -24.92 24.66
C LEU A 825 -41.65 -26.38 24.88
N ALA A 826 -42.92 -26.64 25.23
CA ALA A 826 -43.41 -27.99 25.43
C ALA A 826 -43.34 -28.83 24.14
N GLU A 827 -43.73 -28.24 23.00
CA GLU A 827 -43.65 -28.87 21.68
C GLU A 827 -42.20 -29.14 21.27
N PHE A 828 -41.31 -28.17 21.44
CA PHE A 828 -39.90 -28.34 21.10
C PHE A 828 -39.22 -29.38 22.00
N THR A 829 -39.51 -29.39 23.30
CA THR A 829 -39.05 -30.43 24.22
C THR A 829 -39.56 -31.81 23.80
N ALA A 830 -40.83 -31.95 23.43
CA ALA A 830 -41.37 -33.21 22.93
C ALA A 830 -40.68 -33.66 21.63
N SER A 831 -40.35 -32.73 20.75
CA SER A 831 -39.59 -33.02 19.52
C SER A 831 -38.17 -33.52 19.82
N VAL A 832 -37.44 -32.85 20.71
CA VAL A 832 -36.10 -33.28 21.17
C VAL A 832 -36.15 -34.64 21.88
N GLU A 833 -37.25 -34.96 22.57
CA GLU A 833 -37.50 -36.29 23.14
C GLU A 833 -37.75 -37.37 22.08
N ALA A 834 -38.58 -37.07 21.07
CA ALA A 834 -38.90 -38.01 20.01
C ALA A 834 -37.65 -38.39 19.19
N HIS A 835 -36.82 -37.41 18.89
CA HIS A 835 -35.58 -37.56 18.12
C HIS A 835 -34.45 -38.23 18.91
N GLY A 836 -34.44 -38.12 20.24
CA GLY A 836 -33.39 -38.64 21.12
C GLY A 836 -33.39 -40.15 21.37
N VAL A 837 -33.95 -40.94 20.45
CA VAL A 837 -34.14 -42.40 20.60
C VAL A 837 -33.25 -43.18 19.63
N LEU A 838 -32.42 -44.08 20.17
CA LEU A 838 -31.67 -45.07 19.39
C LEU A 838 -32.53 -46.32 19.14
N SER A 839 -32.57 -46.79 17.89
CA SER A 839 -33.13 -48.09 17.51
C SER A 839 -32.31 -49.26 18.07
N ALA A 840 -32.88 -50.46 18.07
CA ALA A 840 -32.18 -51.65 18.56
C ALA A 840 -30.89 -51.95 17.76
N ALA A 841 -30.90 -51.69 16.45
CA ALA A 841 -29.74 -51.85 15.58
C ALA A 841 -28.66 -50.81 15.90
N GLU A 842 -29.03 -49.54 16.09
CA GLU A 842 -28.09 -48.49 16.48
C GLU A 842 -27.51 -48.73 17.87
N VAL A 843 -28.28 -49.24 18.83
CA VAL A 843 -27.74 -49.64 20.14
C VAL A 843 -26.68 -50.73 19.98
N LYS A 844 -26.90 -51.72 19.09
CA LYS A 844 -25.90 -52.76 18.80
C LYS A 844 -24.65 -52.18 18.12
N LEU A 845 -24.83 -51.21 17.23
CA LEU A 845 -23.77 -50.51 16.52
C LEU A 845 -22.91 -49.67 17.48
N VAL A 846 -23.53 -48.81 18.29
CA VAL A 846 -22.83 -47.95 19.26
C VAL A 846 -22.04 -48.78 20.26
N ARG A 847 -22.55 -49.94 20.69
CA ARG A 847 -21.82 -50.87 21.58
C ARG A 847 -20.48 -51.36 21.01
N GLN A 848 -20.31 -51.44 19.69
CA GLN A 848 -19.08 -51.92 19.07
C GLN A 848 -17.90 -50.97 19.30
N PHE A 849 -18.17 -49.69 19.58
CA PHE A 849 -17.14 -48.68 19.78
C PHE A 849 -16.65 -48.60 21.22
N ARG A 850 -17.12 -49.44 22.15
CA ARG A 850 -16.73 -49.41 23.57
C ARG A 850 -15.31 -49.96 23.78
N ASN A 851 -14.31 -49.33 23.17
CA ASN A 851 -12.98 -49.90 22.97
C ASN A 851 -11.84 -49.11 23.64
N GLY A 852 -12.12 -48.00 24.33
CA GLY A 852 -11.21 -47.53 25.38
C GLY A 852 -11.30 -46.05 25.74
N GLU A 853 -11.35 -45.14 24.77
CA GLU A 853 -11.25 -43.69 25.01
C GLU A 853 -12.62 -43.01 24.77
N PRO A 854 -13.31 -42.53 25.82
CA PRO A 854 -14.71 -42.12 25.72
C PRO A 854 -15.04 -41.03 24.70
N LEU A 855 -14.12 -40.13 24.39
CA LEU A 855 -14.35 -39.08 23.38
C LEU A 855 -14.23 -39.64 21.95
N SER A 856 -13.22 -40.47 21.68
CA SER A 856 -13.04 -41.18 20.41
C SER A 856 -14.19 -42.15 20.15
N ASP A 857 -14.65 -42.85 21.19
CA ASP A 857 -15.80 -43.75 21.11
C ASP A 857 -17.08 -42.95 20.78
N PHE A 858 -17.26 -41.78 21.41
CA PHE A 858 -18.37 -40.86 21.11
C PHE A 858 -18.34 -40.33 19.67
N ARG A 859 -17.19 -39.81 19.22
CA ARG A 859 -16.98 -39.34 17.85
C ARG A 859 -17.33 -40.42 16.83
N SER A 860 -16.83 -41.64 17.05
CA SER A 860 -17.03 -42.77 16.13
C SER A 860 -18.49 -43.22 16.10
N ALA A 861 -19.13 -43.27 17.26
CA ALA A 861 -20.55 -43.61 17.37
C ALA A 861 -21.47 -42.58 16.68
N VAL A 862 -21.20 -41.27 16.83
CA VAL A 862 -21.96 -40.21 16.13
C VAL A 862 -21.85 -40.35 14.61
N SER A 863 -20.64 -40.55 14.10
CA SER A 863 -20.41 -40.76 12.66
C SER A 863 -21.12 -42.03 12.15
N ALA A 864 -21.03 -43.13 12.90
CA ALA A 864 -21.64 -44.41 12.52
C ALA A 864 -23.17 -44.37 12.57
N VAL A 865 -23.76 -43.68 13.55
CA VAL A 865 -25.21 -43.49 13.65
C VAL A 865 -25.73 -42.65 12.47
N ALA A 866 -25.06 -41.54 12.14
CA ALA A 866 -25.43 -40.72 10.97
C ALA A 866 -25.37 -41.53 9.66
N ALA A 867 -24.32 -42.33 9.48
CA ALA A 867 -24.21 -43.24 8.34
C ALA A 867 -25.33 -44.30 8.32
N SER A 868 -25.68 -44.88 9.47
CA SER A 868 -26.75 -45.89 9.58
C SER A 868 -28.15 -45.33 9.31
N ARG A 869 -28.36 -44.02 9.55
CA ARG A 869 -29.58 -43.29 9.19
C ARG A 869 -29.57 -42.81 7.74
N GLY A 870 -28.47 -43.01 7.00
CA GLY A 870 -28.36 -42.68 5.59
C GLY A 870 -28.25 -41.18 5.31
N TYR A 871 -27.66 -40.41 6.23
CA TYR A 871 -27.43 -38.97 6.03
C TYR A 871 -26.55 -38.72 4.80
N LYS A 872 -26.89 -37.71 3.99
CA LYS A 872 -26.25 -37.43 2.69
C LYS A 872 -25.71 -36.00 2.63
N PRO A 873 -24.70 -35.74 1.76
CA PRO A 873 -24.27 -34.39 1.42
C PRO A 873 -25.46 -33.45 1.20
N TRP A 874 -25.45 -32.28 1.85
CA TRP A 874 -26.63 -31.40 1.89
C TRP A 874 -26.76 -30.50 0.66
N LEU A 875 -25.69 -30.30 -0.12
CA LEU A 875 -25.76 -29.51 -1.37
C LEU A 875 -26.82 -30.09 -2.30
N ASN A 876 -27.79 -29.25 -2.69
CA ASN A 876 -28.93 -29.60 -3.55
C ASN A 876 -30.00 -30.51 -2.92
N ARG A 877 -30.07 -30.60 -1.58
CA ARG A 877 -31.17 -31.25 -0.85
C ARG A 877 -32.18 -30.24 -0.31
N ASP A 878 -33.35 -30.73 0.06
CA ASP A 878 -34.32 -29.94 0.82
C ASP A 878 -33.73 -29.58 2.20
N LEU A 879 -33.71 -28.29 2.51
CA LEU A 879 -33.15 -27.79 3.76
C LEU A 879 -33.97 -28.25 4.98
N ALA A 880 -35.27 -28.50 4.83
CA ALA A 880 -36.09 -29.01 5.93
C ALA A 880 -35.65 -30.42 6.37
N GLU A 881 -35.26 -31.28 5.41
CA GLU A 881 -34.70 -32.60 5.72
C GLU A 881 -33.36 -32.47 6.47
N VAL A 882 -32.52 -31.51 6.07
CA VAL A 882 -31.21 -31.27 6.69
C VAL A 882 -31.38 -30.72 8.11
N GLU A 883 -32.35 -29.82 8.33
CA GLU A 883 -32.72 -29.31 9.66
C GLU A 883 -33.21 -30.43 10.58
N GLU A 884 -34.02 -31.36 10.06
CA GLU A 884 -34.46 -32.55 10.81
C GLU A 884 -33.28 -33.48 11.14
N GLU A 885 -32.35 -33.69 10.20
CA GLU A 885 -31.13 -34.48 10.42
C GLU A 885 -30.25 -33.89 11.55
N ILE A 886 -30.14 -32.56 11.60
CA ILE A 886 -29.44 -31.81 12.67
C ILE A 886 -30.13 -32.02 14.01
N LEU A 887 -31.44 -31.73 14.09
CA LEU A 887 -32.22 -31.89 15.32
C LEU A 887 -32.15 -33.33 15.85
N SER A 888 -32.27 -34.30 14.95
CA SER A 888 -32.12 -35.73 15.18
C SER A 888 -30.76 -36.07 15.80
N LEU A 889 -29.66 -35.70 15.16
CA LEU A 889 -28.32 -36.09 15.61
C LEU A 889 -27.93 -35.43 16.93
N CYS A 890 -28.25 -34.14 17.11
CA CYS A 890 -28.01 -33.43 18.36
C CYS A 890 -28.81 -34.04 19.53
N SER A 891 -30.06 -34.46 19.28
CA SER A 891 -30.92 -35.07 20.32
C SER A 891 -30.44 -36.44 20.81
N LEU A 892 -29.67 -37.17 19.99
CA LEU A 892 -29.17 -38.52 20.30
C LEU A 892 -27.95 -38.54 21.21
N ALA A 893 -27.22 -37.43 21.34
CA ALA A 893 -25.94 -37.41 22.04
C ALA A 893 -26.00 -37.99 23.47
N PRO A 894 -27.04 -37.70 24.30
CA PRO A 894 -27.17 -38.34 25.60
C PRO A 894 -27.31 -39.86 25.56
N ALA A 895 -28.12 -40.38 24.63
CA ALA A 895 -28.37 -41.81 24.49
C ALA A 895 -27.12 -42.55 23.97
N ILE A 896 -26.38 -41.94 23.04
CA ILE A 896 -25.11 -42.49 22.54
C ILE A 896 -24.12 -42.66 23.69
N ILE A 897 -23.91 -41.61 24.49
CA ILE A 897 -23.00 -41.66 25.63
C ILE A 897 -23.46 -42.68 26.69
N GLU A 898 -24.77 -42.78 26.96
CA GLU A 898 -25.29 -43.80 27.88
C GLU A 898 -24.93 -45.22 27.40
N VAL A 899 -25.11 -45.53 26.11
CA VAL A 899 -24.77 -46.85 25.56
C VAL A 899 -23.27 -47.09 25.63
N LEU A 900 -22.45 -46.10 25.27
CA LEU A 900 -21.00 -46.21 25.33
C LEU A 900 -20.51 -46.49 26.75
N ARG A 901 -21.07 -45.78 27.75
CA ARG A 901 -20.73 -45.99 29.15
C ARG A 901 -21.21 -47.34 29.66
N THR A 902 -22.50 -47.61 29.53
CA THR A 902 -23.16 -48.71 30.26
C THR A 902 -23.16 -50.03 29.49
N GLY A 903 -23.03 -49.99 28.16
CA GLY A 903 -23.26 -51.12 27.27
C GLY A 903 -24.72 -51.59 27.25
N ARG A 904 -25.65 -50.88 27.89
CA ARG A 904 -27.05 -51.27 28.03
C ARG A 904 -27.92 -50.48 27.06
N LYS A 905 -29.21 -50.85 26.97
CA LYS A 905 -30.20 -50.05 26.24
C LYS A 905 -30.41 -48.73 27.01
N PRO A 906 -30.54 -47.58 26.32
CA PRO A 906 -30.82 -46.31 26.97
C PRO A 906 -32.08 -46.36 27.83
N LEU A 907 -32.04 -45.73 29.00
CA LEU A 907 -33.24 -45.50 29.81
C LEU A 907 -34.06 -44.38 29.19
N LEU A 908 -35.03 -44.76 28.37
CA LEU A 908 -35.99 -43.82 27.80
C LEU A 908 -37.18 -43.69 28.75
N LYS A 909 -37.33 -42.52 29.36
CA LYS A 909 -38.59 -42.13 30.01
C LYS A 909 -39.23 -41.03 29.16
N ARG A 910 -40.31 -41.37 28.47
CA ARG A 910 -41.11 -40.41 27.68
C ARG A 910 -42.02 -39.61 28.63
N GLY A 911 -42.14 -38.30 28.41
CA GLY A 911 -43.09 -37.44 29.11
C GLY A 911 -42.46 -36.47 30.12
N ASN A 912 -41.82 -35.41 29.62
CA ASN A 912 -41.29 -34.23 30.34
C ASN A 912 -39.97 -34.43 31.10
N SER A 913 -39.04 -35.22 30.56
CA SER A 913 -37.66 -35.25 31.07
C SER A 913 -36.75 -34.52 30.11
N GLY A 914 -36.33 -33.31 30.50
CA GLY A 914 -35.44 -32.47 29.68
C GLY A 914 -34.07 -33.12 29.43
N TYR A 915 -33.38 -32.65 28.41
CA TYR A 915 -32.10 -33.11 27.88
C TYR A 915 -31.04 -33.38 28.96
N ALA A 916 -30.91 -32.49 29.95
CA ALA A 916 -30.00 -32.65 31.08
C ALA A 916 -30.42 -33.79 32.04
N GLU A 917 -31.72 -33.91 32.35
CA GLU A 917 -32.22 -34.98 33.21
C GLU A 917 -32.01 -36.34 32.55
N ARG A 918 -32.32 -36.48 31.26
CA ARG A 918 -32.12 -37.73 30.51
C ARG A 918 -30.65 -38.14 30.51
N TYR A 919 -29.75 -37.18 30.27
CA TYR A 919 -28.32 -37.44 30.27
C TYR A 919 -27.85 -37.99 31.63
N LEU A 920 -28.23 -37.31 32.71
CA LEU A 920 -27.81 -37.69 34.06
C LEU A 920 -28.44 -39.00 34.53
N TRP A 921 -29.74 -39.18 34.27
CA TRP A 921 -30.44 -40.43 34.59
C TRP A 921 -29.83 -41.61 33.84
N GLY A 922 -29.59 -41.48 32.54
CA GLY A 922 -28.98 -42.53 31.72
C GLY A 922 -27.61 -42.95 32.26
N LEU A 923 -26.78 -41.99 32.63
CA LEU A 923 -25.44 -42.23 33.17
C LEU A 923 -25.45 -42.84 34.57
N LEU A 924 -26.25 -42.30 35.49
CA LEU A 924 -26.31 -42.75 36.89
C LEU A 924 -27.18 -44.00 37.07
N ARG A 925 -28.02 -44.32 36.07
CA ARG A 925 -29.02 -45.40 36.08
C ARG A 925 -30.04 -45.30 37.23
N GLN A 926 -30.19 -44.12 37.82
CA GLN A 926 -31.16 -43.79 38.86
C GLN A 926 -31.70 -42.37 38.65
N LYS A 927 -32.88 -42.07 39.21
CA LYS A 927 -33.49 -40.73 39.07
C LYS A 927 -32.59 -39.67 39.72
N PRO A 928 -32.09 -38.67 38.99
CA PRO A 928 -31.29 -37.61 39.56
C PRO A 928 -32.14 -36.66 40.41
N SER A 929 -31.51 -35.98 41.37
CA SER A 929 -32.18 -34.91 42.13
C SER A 929 -32.40 -33.69 41.25
N ALA A 930 -33.45 -32.89 41.53
CA ALA A 930 -33.70 -31.65 40.80
C ALA A 930 -32.51 -30.67 40.87
N SER A 931 -31.79 -30.66 41.99
CA SER A 931 -30.57 -29.87 42.17
C SER A 931 -29.46 -30.32 41.21
N ALA A 932 -29.22 -31.62 41.10
CA ALA A 932 -28.21 -32.16 40.18
C ALA A 932 -28.58 -31.92 38.70
N VAL A 933 -29.86 -32.02 38.35
CA VAL A 933 -30.36 -31.67 37.01
C VAL A 933 -30.14 -30.19 36.72
N LYS A 934 -30.45 -29.30 37.67
CA LYS A 934 -30.24 -27.85 37.50
C LYS A 934 -28.76 -27.51 37.34
N ALA A 935 -27.89 -28.18 38.10
CA ALA A 935 -26.45 -27.97 38.03
C ALA A 935 -25.87 -28.37 36.66
N LEU A 936 -26.22 -29.56 36.19
CA LEU A 936 -25.84 -30.03 34.86
C LEU A 936 -26.45 -29.15 33.76
N SER A 937 -27.73 -28.79 33.85
CA SER A 937 -28.38 -27.91 32.87
C SER A 937 -27.69 -26.55 32.77
N THR A 938 -27.24 -25.98 33.89
CA THR A 938 -26.48 -24.73 33.91
C THR A 938 -25.17 -24.89 33.15
N TYR A 939 -24.44 -25.98 33.40
CA TYR A 939 -23.21 -26.30 32.68
C TYR A 939 -23.43 -26.46 31.18
N LEU A 940 -24.43 -27.26 30.78
CA LEU A 940 -24.75 -27.49 29.36
C LEU A 940 -25.14 -26.17 28.68
N VAL A 941 -25.97 -25.32 29.29
CA VAL A 941 -26.29 -24.01 28.70
C VAL A 941 -25.04 -23.14 28.54
N LEU A 942 -24.22 -22.98 29.58
CA LEU A 942 -23.04 -22.10 29.54
C LEU A 942 -21.97 -22.55 28.54
N THR A 943 -21.96 -23.83 28.17
CA THR A 943 -21.01 -24.41 27.23
C THR A 943 -21.61 -24.68 25.86
N MET A 944 -22.89 -24.38 25.64
CA MET A 944 -23.60 -24.72 24.40
C MET A 944 -22.99 -24.02 23.19
N ASP A 945 -22.74 -22.71 23.29
CA ASP A 945 -21.98 -21.94 22.31
C ASP A 945 -20.89 -21.02 22.87
N HIS A 946 -19.86 -20.77 22.08
CA HIS A 946 -18.76 -19.85 22.43
C HIS A 946 -18.11 -19.29 21.15
N GLY A 947 -18.95 -18.69 20.31
CA GLY A 947 -18.58 -18.08 19.03
C GLY A 947 -17.96 -19.04 18.03
N MET A 948 -17.07 -18.49 17.20
CA MET A 948 -16.31 -19.23 16.18
C MET A 948 -15.04 -19.89 16.74
N ASN A 949 -15.16 -20.63 17.84
CA ASN A 949 -14.03 -21.43 18.35
C ASN A 949 -13.69 -22.61 17.41
N ALA A 950 -12.57 -23.29 17.66
CA ALA A 950 -12.04 -24.32 16.76
C ALA A 950 -13.06 -25.41 16.38
N SER A 951 -13.87 -25.89 17.35
CA SER A 951 -14.93 -26.89 17.08
C SER A 951 -16.08 -26.36 16.23
N THR A 952 -16.50 -25.10 16.43
CA THR A 952 -17.50 -24.45 15.57
C THR A 952 -16.96 -24.29 14.17
N PHE A 953 -15.73 -23.78 14.05
CA PHE A 953 -15.07 -23.57 12.76
C PHE A 953 -14.93 -24.88 11.97
N ALA A 954 -14.46 -25.95 12.60
CA ALA A 954 -14.34 -27.26 11.95
C ALA A 954 -15.70 -27.74 11.43
N SER A 955 -16.76 -27.65 12.24
CA SER A 955 -18.10 -28.06 11.84
C SER A 955 -18.62 -27.26 10.65
N ARG A 956 -18.46 -25.92 10.68
CA ARG A 956 -18.92 -25.02 9.60
C ARG A 956 -18.11 -25.18 8.32
N VAL A 957 -16.79 -25.34 8.41
CA VAL A 957 -15.94 -25.55 7.21
C VAL A 957 -16.31 -26.86 6.55
N THR A 958 -16.46 -27.94 7.31
CA THR A 958 -16.90 -29.23 6.77
C THR A 958 -18.30 -29.13 6.16
N ALA A 959 -19.23 -28.41 6.78
CA ALA A 959 -20.53 -28.16 6.17
C ALA A 959 -20.40 -27.34 4.87
N SER A 960 -19.54 -26.32 4.82
CA SER A 960 -19.39 -25.45 3.64
C SER A 960 -18.89 -26.17 2.38
N THR A 961 -18.28 -27.35 2.51
CA THR A 961 -17.90 -28.19 1.36
C THR A 961 -19.07 -29.03 0.83
N GLY A 962 -20.25 -28.93 1.46
CA GLY A 962 -21.43 -29.72 1.15
C GLY A 962 -21.52 -31.08 1.83
N ALA A 963 -20.62 -31.40 2.78
CA ALA A 963 -20.61 -32.68 3.48
C ALA A 963 -21.87 -32.90 4.33
N ASP A 964 -22.24 -34.15 4.60
CA ASP A 964 -23.42 -34.46 5.42
C ASP A 964 -23.31 -33.95 6.87
N VAL A 965 -24.47 -33.85 7.55
CA VAL A 965 -24.58 -33.37 8.94
C VAL A 965 -23.71 -34.21 9.90
N GLY A 966 -23.65 -35.52 9.68
CA GLY A 966 -22.82 -36.43 10.47
C GLY A 966 -21.34 -36.10 10.37
N ALA A 967 -20.83 -35.86 9.17
CA ALA A 967 -19.45 -35.45 8.93
C ALA A 967 -19.14 -34.09 9.57
N ALA A 968 -20.02 -33.10 9.43
CA ALA A 968 -19.82 -31.76 10.00
C ALA A 968 -19.73 -31.80 11.54
N ILE A 969 -20.67 -32.48 12.20
CA ILE A 969 -20.67 -32.63 13.65
C ILE A 969 -19.47 -33.46 14.14
N THR A 970 -19.12 -34.52 13.41
CA THR A 970 -17.96 -35.37 13.73
C THR A 970 -16.66 -34.56 13.67
N ALA A 971 -16.52 -33.63 12.71
CA ALA A 971 -15.39 -32.72 12.63
C ALA A 971 -15.28 -31.82 13.86
N GLY A 972 -16.41 -31.30 14.36
CA GLY A 972 -16.48 -30.56 15.63
C GLY A 972 -15.98 -31.38 16.82
N ILE A 973 -16.49 -32.62 16.99
CA ILE A 973 -16.06 -33.54 18.06
C ILE A 973 -14.56 -33.85 17.95
N ALA A 974 -14.05 -34.07 16.74
CA ALA A 974 -12.65 -34.40 16.51
C ALA A 974 -11.68 -33.32 17.03
N THR A 975 -12.08 -32.05 17.03
CA THR A 975 -11.23 -30.97 17.58
C THR A 975 -11.04 -31.05 19.10
N LEU A 976 -11.89 -31.80 19.82
CA LEU A 976 -11.81 -31.96 21.27
C LEU A 976 -10.72 -32.95 21.71
N SER A 977 -10.13 -33.72 20.79
CA SER A 977 -9.10 -34.71 21.14
C SER A 977 -7.71 -34.08 21.38
N GLY A 978 -7.56 -32.78 21.11
CA GLY A 978 -6.31 -32.05 21.31
C GLY A 978 -6.27 -31.32 22.67
N PRO A 979 -5.08 -31.15 23.29
CA PRO A 979 -4.96 -30.52 24.62
C PRO A 979 -5.27 -29.01 24.64
N LEU A 980 -5.41 -28.37 23.48
CA LEU A 980 -5.61 -26.93 23.33
C LEU A 980 -7.07 -26.52 23.16
N HIS A 981 -7.98 -27.47 22.94
CA HIS A 981 -9.40 -27.24 22.73
C HIS A 981 -10.18 -28.42 23.30
N GLY A 982 -11.01 -28.18 24.32
CA GLY A 982 -11.67 -29.27 25.06
C GLY A 982 -10.83 -29.92 26.15
N GLY A 983 -9.83 -29.20 26.68
CA GLY A 983 -9.03 -29.65 27.81
C GLY A 983 -9.93 -30.03 28.98
N ALA A 984 -9.98 -31.32 29.29
CA ALA A 984 -10.89 -31.84 30.30
C ALA A 984 -10.70 -31.10 31.64
N PRO A 985 -11.76 -30.87 32.42
CA PRO A 985 -11.66 -30.42 33.81
C PRO A 985 -10.89 -31.39 34.72
N GLY A 986 -10.54 -32.59 34.25
CA GLY A 986 -9.86 -33.64 35.01
C GLY A 986 -8.62 -33.18 35.80
N PRO A 987 -7.66 -32.47 35.18
CA PRO A 987 -6.48 -31.98 35.88
C PRO A 987 -6.78 -30.98 37.01
N VAL A 988 -7.95 -30.34 37.01
CA VAL A 988 -8.38 -29.53 38.16
C VAL A 988 -8.71 -30.44 39.34
N LEU A 989 -9.37 -31.58 39.12
CA LEU A 989 -9.63 -32.53 40.20
C LEU A 989 -8.34 -33.19 40.68
N ASP A 990 -7.41 -33.52 39.78
CA ASP A 990 -6.10 -34.05 40.17
C ASP A 990 -5.32 -33.03 41.02
N MET A 991 -5.43 -31.74 40.68
CA MET A 991 -4.90 -30.65 41.49
C MET A 991 -5.56 -30.59 42.87
N LEU A 992 -6.89 -30.65 42.95
CA LEU A 992 -7.61 -30.63 44.23
C LEU A 992 -7.31 -31.88 45.08
N ASP A 993 -7.11 -33.04 44.46
CA ASP A 993 -6.69 -34.27 45.12
C ASP A 993 -5.26 -34.17 45.66
N ALA A 994 -4.35 -33.56 44.89
CA ALA A 994 -2.97 -33.32 45.33
C ALA A 994 -2.87 -32.31 46.48
N ILE A 995 -3.79 -31.35 46.56
CA ILE A 995 -3.90 -30.42 47.69
C ILE A 995 -4.47 -31.14 48.92
N GLY A 996 -5.40 -32.07 48.73
CA GLY A 996 -5.98 -32.90 49.79
C GLY A 996 -6.95 -32.16 50.71
N SER A 997 -6.49 -31.16 51.46
CA SER A 997 -7.25 -30.43 52.47
C SER A 997 -7.02 -28.92 52.43
N SER A 998 -7.98 -28.16 52.97
CA SER A 998 -7.99 -26.69 52.86
C SER A 998 -6.81 -26.00 53.55
N ASP A 999 -6.28 -26.60 54.62
CA ASP A 999 -5.10 -26.12 55.35
C ASP A 999 -3.79 -26.26 54.55
N GLN A 1000 -3.74 -27.15 53.56
CA GLN A 1000 -2.58 -27.34 52.68
C GLN A 1000 -2.63 -26.48 51.41
N ALA A 1001 -3.75 -25.78 51.16
CA ALA A 1001 -3.93 -25.01 49.93
C ALA A 1001 -2.89 -23.89 49.77
N GLY A 1002 -2.63 -23.10 50.81
CA GLY A 1002 -1.69 -21.97 50.75
C GLY A 1002 -0.23 -22.39 50.49
N SER A 1003 0.23 -23.44 51.18
CA SER A 1003 1.59 -23.98 50.97
C SER A 1003 1.74 -24.59 49.58
N TRP A 1004 0.76 -25.38 49.14
CA TRP A 1004 0.77 -25.98 47.81
C TRP A 1004 0.80 -24.94 46.69
N VAL A 1005 -0.01 -23.87 46.79
CA VAL A 1005 -0.04 -22.77 45.81
C VAL A 1005 1.31 -22.06 45.74
N THR A 1006 1.91 -21.77 46.90
CA THR A 1006 3.23 -21.14 47.00
C THR A 1006 4.30 -22.00 46.34
N ASP A 1007 4.26 -23.32 46.54
CA ASP A 1007 5.19 -24.28 45.95
C ASP A 1007 5.05 -24.37 44.42
N GLN A 1008 3.84 -24.23 43.87
CA GLN A 1008 3.64 -24.18 42.42
C GLN A 1008 4.21 -22.90 41.81
N LEU A 1009 3.93 -21.74 42.42
CA LEU A 1009 4.40 -20.45 41.91
C LEU A 1009 5.92 -20.33 41.99
N THR A 1010 6.52 -20.76 43.10
CA THR A 1010 7.98 -20.77 43.28
C THR A 1010 8.65 -21.72 42.28
N GLY A 1011 8.04 -22.88 42.04
CA GLY A 1011 8.49 -23.85 41.04
C GLY A 1011 8.18 -23.46 39.59
N LYS A 1012 7.57 -22.29 39.34
CA LYS A 1012 7.10 -21.84 38.01
C LYS A 1012 6.18 -22.85 37.29
N ARG A 1013 5.42 -23.63 38.06
CA ARG A 1013 4.46 -24.63 37.56
C ARG A 1013 3.09 -23.98 37.31
N ARG A 1014 2.30 -24.58 36.41
CA ARG A 1014 0.95 -24.10 36.08
C ARG A 1014 -0.05 -24.52 37.17
N ILE A 1015 -0.95 -23.62 37.53
CA ILE A 1015 -2.10 -23.91 38.39
C ILE A 1015 -3.31 -24.16 37.50
N MET A 1016 -3.86 -25.37 37.56
CA MET A 1016 -4.96 -25.78 36.67
C MET A 1016 -6.26 -25.05 37.00
N GLY A 1017 -6.98 -24.59 35.98
CA GLY A 1017 -8.24 -23.85 36.15
C GLY A 1017 -8.11 -22.32 36.30
N PHE A 1018 -6.90 -21.76 36.21
CA PHE A 1018 -6.66 -20.32 36.31
C PHE A 1018 -6.01 -19.74 35.04
N GLY A 1019 -6.51 -18.59 34.61
CA GLY A 1019 -6.18 -17.95 33.34
C GLY A 1019 -7.08 -18.45 32.21
N HIS A 1020 -7.60 -17.53 31.41
CA HIS A 1020 -8.41 -17.84 30.24
C HIS A 1020 -7.80 -17.22 28.97
N ARG A 1021 -7.83 -17.91 27.83
CA ARG A 1021 -7.25 -17.39 26.57
C ARG A 1021 -8.01 -16.17 26.04
N VAL A 1022 -9.35 -16.24 26.07
CA VAL A 1022 -10.29 -15.18 25.65
C VAL A 1022 -10.57 -14.12 26.73
N TYR A 1023 -11.09 -14.49 27.90
CA TYR A 1023 -11.46 -13.52 28.95
C TYR A 1023 -10.26 -12.87 29.63
N ARG A 1024 -10.13 -11.54 29.48
CA ARG A 1024 -9.13 -10.68 30.13
C ARG A 1024 -9.55 -10.29 31.55
N THR A 1025 -10.84 -10.37 31.83
CA THR A 1025 -11.49 -10.22 33.15
C THR A 1025 -11.98 -11.58 33.66
N ASP A 1026 -12.97 -11.62 34.55
CA ASP A 1026 -13.56 -12.88 35.02
C ASP A 1026 -14.28 -13.61 33.89
N ASP A 1027 -14.15 -14.95 33.84
CA ASP A 1027 -14.95 -15.77 32.92
C ASP A 1027 -16.40 -15.83 33.44
N PRO A 1028 -17.39 -15.29 32.70
CA PRO A 1028 -18.78 -15.22 33.16
C PRO A 1028 -19.38 -16.61 33.43
N ARG A 1029 -18.88 -17.65 32.76
CA ARG A 1029 -19.33 -19.04 32.97
C ARG A 1029 -18.77 -19.61 34.27
N ALA A 1030 -17.50 -19.32 34.58
CA ALA A 1030 -16.88 -19.74 35.83
C ALA A 1030 -17.61 -19.13 37.05
N LEU A 1031 -18.00 -17.85 36.96
CA LEU A 1031 -18.79 -17.18 37.99
C LEU A 1031 -20.16 -17.84 38.19
N ALA A 1032 -20.87 -18.14 37.10
CA ALA A 1032 -22.18 -18.79 37.17
C ALA A 1032 -22.08 -20.23 37.73
N LEU A 1033 -21.06 -21.00 37.32
CA LEU A 1033 -20.83 -22.35 37.83
C LEU A 1033 -20.42 -22.36 39.29
N ARG A 1034 -19.64 -21.37 39.74
CA ARG A 1034 -19.31 -21.18 41.16
C ARG A 1034 -20.56 -21.01 42.01
N GLU A 1035 -21.49 -20.18 41.55
CA GLU A 1035 -22.73 -19.91 42.29
C GLU A 1035 -23.59 -21.18 42.41
N VAL A 1036 -23.69 -21.94 41.32
CA VAL A 1036 -24.38 -23.24 41.32
C VAL A 1036 -23.68 -24.28 42.21
N ALA A 1037 -22.34 -24.30 42.24
CA ALA A 1037 -21.58 -25.18 43.11
C ALA A 1037 -21.81 -24.83 44.59
N ARG A 1038 -21.81 -23.54 44.95
CA ARG A 1038 -22.07 -23.06 46.32
C ARG A 1038 -23.45 -23.48 46.84
N CYS A 1039 -24.46 -23.47 45.97
CA CYS A 1039 -25.81 -23.91 46.32
C CYS A 1039 -25.88 -25.42 46.66
N GLN A 1040 -24.97 -26.23 46.12
CA GLN A 1040 -24.98 -27.68 46.31
C GLN A 1040 -24.30 -28.14 47.61
N LYS A 1041 -23.31 -27.39 48.10
CA LYS A 1041 -22.50 -27.69 49.30
C LYS A 1041 -21.77 -29.05 49.22
N GLY A 1042 -20.65 -29.17 49.91
CA GLY A 1042 -19.91 -30.43 49.98
C GLY A 1042 -18.43 -30.23 50.24
N PRO A 1043 -17.73 -31.29 50.69
CA PRO A 1043 -16.31 -31.19 51.08
C PRO A 1043 -15.42 -30.73 49.91
N ARG A 1044 -15.63 -31.25 48.70
CA ARG A 1044 -14.90 -30.82 47.50
C ARG A 1044 -15.16 -29.35 47.15
N ILE A 1045 -16.42 -28.90 47.25
CA ILE A 1045 -16.80 -27.51 46.96
C ILE A 1045 -16.17 -26.56 47.99
N GLY A 1046 -16.12 -26.97 49.26
CA GLY A 1046 -15.41 -26.24 50.32
C GLY A 1046 -13.92 -26.10 50.01
N LEU A 1047 -13.27 -27.22 49.67
CA LEU A 1047 -11.86 -27.22 49.26
C LEU A 1047 -11.61 -26.31 48.05
N ALA A 1048 -12.39 -26.44 46.98
CA ALA A 1048 -12.26 -25.63 45.78
C ALA A 1048 -12.44 -24.12 46.05
N THR A 1049 -13.33 -23.76 46.98
CA THR A 1049 -13.54 -22.35 47.38
C THR A 1049 -12.30 -21.78 48.06
N VAL A 1050 -11.69 -22.53 48.98
CA VAL A 1050 -10.45 -22.11 49.66
C VAL A 1050 -9.30 -22.02 48.67
N VAL A 1051 -9.15 -23.03 47.80
CA VAL A 1051 -8.10 -23.04 46.76
C VAL A 1051 -8.26 -21.85 45.80
N GLU A 1052 -9.48 -21.50 45.38
CA GLU A 1052 -9.73 -20.30 44.56
C GLU A 1052 -9.23 -19.03 45.22
N GLN A 1053 -9.50 -18.85 46.52
CA GLN A 1053 -9.07 -17.68 47.29
C GLN A 1053 -7.55 -17.61 47.43
N GLU A 1054 -6.92 -18.72 47.83
CA GLU A 1054 -5.46 -18.81 48.00
C GLU A 1054 -4.72 -18.54 46.69
N VAL A 1055 -5.17 -19.13 45.58
CA VAL A 1055 -4.58 -18.90 44.25
C VAL A 1055 -4.72 -17.43 43.82
N LEU A 1056 -5.90 -16.83 43.98
CA LEU A 1056 -6.12 -15.43 43.61
C LEU A 1056 -5.26 -14.46 44.42
N SER A 1057 -5.13 -14.71 45.72
CA SER A 1057 -4.28 -13.91 46.63
C SER A 1057 -2.80 -13.99 46.21
N ALA A 1058 -2.29 -15.21 46.01
CA ALA A 1058 -0.91 -15.44 45.65
C ALA A 1058 -0.56 -14.90 44.25
N LEU A 1059 -1.47 -15.03 43.27
CA LEU A 1059 -1.28 -14.50 41.92
C LEU A 1059 -1.29 -12.97 41.89
N ALA A 1060 -2.15 -12.32 42.67
CA ALA A 1060 -2.18 -10.86 42.76
C ALA A 1060 -0.85 -10.30 43.30
N ALA A 1061 -0.32 -10.91 44.37
CA ALA A 1061 0.99 -10.52 44.93
C ALA A 1061 2.13 -10.71 43.92
N HIS A 1062 2.16 -11.85 43.20
CA HIS A 1062 3.17 -12.13 42.19
C HIS A 1062 3.08 -11.16 40.98
N GLN A 1063 1.87 -10.80 40.57
CA GLN A 1063 1.62 -9.88 39.46
C GLN A 1063 2.01 -8.44 39.78
N GLN A 1064 1.77 -8.00 41.01
CA GLN A 1064 2.18 -6.67 41.49
C GLN A 1064 3.70 -6.55 41.55
N ALA A 1065 4.40 -7.57 42.07
CA ALA A 1065 5.87 -7.61 42.08
C ALA A 1065 6.44 -7.57 40.66
N LYS A 1066 5.84 -8.32 39.73
CA LYS A 1066 6.24 -8.32 38.32
C LYS A 1066 5.96 -6.99 37.61
N ALA A 1067 4.83 -6.35 37.89
CA ALA A 1067 4.47 -5.04 37.32
C ALA A 1067 5.44 -3.94 37.78
N ALA A 1068 5.82 -3.96 39.06
CA ALA A 1068 6.81 -3.04 39.62
C ALA A 1068 8.20 -3.20 38.96
N ALA A 1069 8.60 -4.43 38.64
CA ALA A 1069 9.89 -4.70 38.00
C ALA A 1069 9.99 -4.24 36.54
N ILE A 1070 8.87 -4.16 35.81
CA ILE A 1070 8.84 -3.84 34.37
C ILE A 1070 8.25 -2.45 34.05
N GLY A 1071 7.81 -1.70 35.07
CA GLY A 1071 7.22 -0.36 34.91
C GLY A 1071 5.89 -0.34 34.16
N GLN A 1072 5.17 -1.47 34.07
CA GLN A 1072 3.90 -1.60 33.36
C GLN A 1072 2.93 -2.55 34.10
N PRO A 1073 1.61 -2.32 34.04
CA PRO A 1073 0.62 -3.22 34.66
C PRO A 1073 0.66 -4.63 34.06
N THR A 1074 0.57 -5.67 34.89
CA THR A 1074 0.45 -7.06 34.41
C THR A 1074 -1.00 -7.52 34.40
N ARG A 1075 -1.34 -8.40 33.45
CA ARG A 1075 -2.70 -8.93 33.28
C ARG A 1075 -3.09 -9.82 34.49
N PRO A 1076 -4.27 -9.62 35.11
CA PRO A 1076 -4.76 -10.49 36.17
C PRO A 1076 -5.11 -11.90 35.66
N LEU A 1077 -4.81 -12.93 36.46
CA LEU A 1077 -5.16 -14.32 36.16
C LEU A 1077 -6.36 -14.71 37.02
N ARG A 1078 -7.49 -15.01 36.37
CA ARG A 1078 -8.78 -15.33 37.01
C ARG A 1078 -9.18 -16.79 36.78
N PRO A 1079 -10.09 -17.36 37.58
CA PRO A 1079 -10.62 -18.71 37.33
C PRO A 1079 -11.26 -18.78 35.94
N ASN A 1080 -10.97 -19.85 35.20
CA ASN A 1080 -11.62 -20.15 33.93
C ASN A 1080 -12.79 -21.14 34.12
N VAL A 1081 -13.58 -21.35 33.07
CA VAL A 1081 -14.75 -22.24 33.10
C VAL A 1081 -14.42 -23.66 33.60
N GLU A 1082 -13.20 -24.18 33.37
CA GLU A 1082 -12.83 -25.54 33.74
C GLU A 1082 -12.77 -25.76 35.25
N PHE A 1083 -12.37 -24.74 36.03
CA PHE A 1083 -12.19 -24.89 37.48
C PHE A 1083 -13.49 -25.32 38.17
N TRP A 1084 -14.55 -24.53 37.96
CA TRP A 1084 -15.85 -24.83 38.56
C TRP A 1084 -16.62 -25.91 37.79
N THR A 1085 -16.34 -26.12 36.51
CA THR A 1085 -16.89 -27.28 35.76
C THR A 1085 -16.48 -28.60 36.42
N ALA A 1086 -15.19 -28.75 36.74
CA ALA A 1086 -14.66 -29.97 37.35
C ALA A 1086 -15.42 -30.36 38.62
N VAL A 1087 -15.61 -29.37 39.50
CA VAL A 1087 -16.30 -29.52 40.78
C VAL A 1087 -17.78 -29.82 40.58
N VAL A 1088 -18.44 -29.12 39.66
CA VAL A 1088 -19.86 -29.33 39.37
C VAL A 1088 -20.11 -30.72 38.78
N LEU A 1089 -19.30 -31.16 37.80
CA LEU A 1089 -19.47 -32.45 37.15
C LEU A 1089 -19.15 -33.63 38.10
N GLU A 1090 -18.11 -33.52 38.93
CA GLU A 1090 -17.84 -34.52 39.97
C GLU A 1090 -18.99 -34.61 40.99
N HIS A 1091 -19.50 -33.46 41.45
CA HIS A 1091 -20.57 -33.42 42.45
C HIS A 1091 -21.87 -34.06 41.95
N VAL A 1092 -22.25 -33.84 40.69
CA VAL A 1092 -23.46 -34.47 40.14
C VAL A 1092 -23.24 -35.93 39.72
N GLY A 1093 -22.03 -36.48 39.90
CA GLY A 1093 -21.71 -37.89 39.71
C GLY A 1093 -21.30 -38.27 38.30
N ILE A 1094 -20.90 -37.32 37.45
CA ILE A 1094 -20.35 -37.62 36.13
C ILE A 1094 -18.92 -38.15 36.32
N PRO A 1095 -18.59 -39.35 35.78
CA PRO A 1095 -17.23 -39.87 35.83
C PRO A 1095 -16.24 -38.95 35.11
N ARG A 1096 -15.02 -38.81 35.66
CA ARG A 1096 -13.98 -37.88 35.15
C ARG A 1096 -13.65 -38.15 33.68
N GLU A 1097 -13.63 -39.43 33.29
CA GLU A 1097 -13.35 -39.87 31.92
C GLU A 1097 -14.42 -39.42 30.90
N LEU A 1098 -15.60 -39.00 31.34
CA LEU A 1098 -16.68 -38.52 30.48
C LEU A 1098 -16.73 -37.00 30.35
N PHE A 1099 -15.86 -36.22 31.02
CA PHE A 1099 -16.00 -34.77 31.02
C PHE A 1099 -15.89 -34.14 29.62
N SER A 1100 -14.90 -34.55 28.81
CA SER A 1100 -14.77 -34.06 27.43
C SER A 1100 -15.93 -34.50 26.54
N SER A 1101 -16.43 -35.73 26.72
CA SER A 1101 -17.64 -36.19 26.02
C SER A 1101 -18.89 -35.42 26.45
N THR A 1102 -18.99 -35.04 27.72
CA THR A 1102 -20.07 -34.20 28.26
C THR A 1102 -20.03 -32.79 27.69
N PHE A 1103 -18.83 -32.22 27.54
CA PHE A 1103 -18.63 -30.95 26.82
C PHE A 1103 -19.09 -31.08 25.35
N GLY A 1104 -18.77 -32.19 24.68
CA GLY A 1104 -19.27 -32.50 23.35
C GLY A 1104 -20.81 -32.60 23.27
N VAL A 1105 -21.45 -33.23 24.26
CA VAL A 1105 -22.93 -33.34 24.37
C VAL A 1105 -23.62 -31.97 24.48
N SER A 1106 -22.93 -30.99 25.05
CA SER A 1106 -23.39 -29.60 25.08
C SER A 1106 -23.18 -28.90 23.73
N ARG A 1107 -21.94 -28.96 23.22
CA ARG A 1107 -21.50 -28.22 22.03
C ARG A 1107 -22.14 -28.70 20.74
N ILE A 1108 -22.56 -29.95 20.66
CA ILE A 1108 -23.23 -30.52 19.48
C ILE A 1108 -24.48 -29.73 19.09
N ILE A 1109 -25.18 -29.14 20.06
CA ILE A 1109 -26.33 -28.26 19.80
C ILE A 1109 -25.88 -27.00 19.07
N GLY A 1110 -24.88 -26.30 19.62
CA GLY A 1110 -24.32 -25.11 18.98
C GLY A 1110 -23.77 -25.41 17.58
N TRP A 1111 -23.00 -26.49 17.43
CA TRP A 1111 -22.48 -26.91 16.12
C TRP A 1111 -23.59 -27.17 15.12
N GLY A 1112 -24.65 -27.87 15.52
CA GLY A 1112 -25.82 -28.12 14.68
C GLY A 1112 -26.47 -26.83 14.20
N GLU A 1113 -26.70 -25.87 15.11
CA GLU A 1113 -27.29 -24.58 14.78
C GLU A 1113 -26.37 -23.64 13.97
N HIS A 1114 -25.05 -23.90 13.95
CA HIS A 1114 -24.11 -23.20 13.06
C HIS A 1114 -24.01 -23.86 11.67
N VAL A 1115 -24.33 -25.16 11.57
CA VAL A 1115 -24.40 -25.92 10.31
C VAL A 1115 -25.70 -25.62 9.57
N ARG A 1116 -26.79 -25.46 10.32
CA ARG A 1116 -28.06 -24.91 9.85
C ARG A 1116 -27.93 -23.45 9.43
#